data_AF-A0A3P7FHX9-F1
#
_entry.id   AF-A0A3P7FHX9-F1
#
_cell.length_a   1.000
_cell.length_b   1.000
_cell.length_c   1.000
_cell.angle_alpha   90.00
_cell.angle_beta   90.00
_cell.angle_gamma   90.00
#
_symmetry.space_group_name_H-M   'P 1'
#
loop_
_entity.id
_entity.type
_entity.pdbx_description
1 polymer ?
#
loop_
_entity_poly.entity_id
_entity_poly.type
_entity_poly.pdbx_seq_one_letter_code
_entity_poly.pdbx_strand_id
1 'polypeptide(L)'
;MVESSMSVRPSSSHVTSADDPLLIRLAEDNDELPNTQMLQRYMVDIYAVIGAVDDIGMVYRNLRPIWANNTVSYLVDPCLKILSKIPSSKPAVLNYVGMLTHEATHLHLSKQENPHIAADTANIDRAIRKLTNEFRRLLIRTQSKGFAFDILVWACNLFVEICKYNYERPIAKNAGTTPPALLALFDSCPAVSSVIKLTDKAIALLLNTTPDECLSILIDASAHGFCFAWIWLHIAISFPDTIVAHLLKIGIQDFKHYLNAVLTSQVPIELHENYKQKFLSVCDVFTFLATQNNSELRNAMREMISNDRDVLENETATPEQLQNLSLPFLIKIVANSPDILRFLVHNVYDLVTTDFIISGAKYVSQLNKQCLLPLLPNMEYTYTAFMRQITFYLNSDALAHIVELMLPITFDDNVFGISGLNISHKIPLLLTITTKSSISEFGNYDQSFQTSMKDSALQILTEIIGMVVSLVHNQTMYNVDENALLKRCATSFEILEETIQNSMAGGERSKLFIPYVHAFCIASGPVRTAEIIARYIIDAKDEKQLICLISLLTSLIIFVPNTSEDAITNFFANRTILMFEKERKSSKKLTLANSLSSTVFFDDDFYDVKWLHNLRTLNEWEKMSDDEHVIRYIRFEMSKHYGELATEVLRWALDVLSSLKQKEKTNESISAMRDSVIEAVLSLCSSIGPPSVLEPKYPYKLSAQF
;
A
#
# COMPACT_ATOMS: atom_id res chain seq x y z
N MET A 1 2.51 -34.19 9.59
CA MET A 1 2.04 -35.60 9.69
C MET A 1 1.75 -36.05 8.26
N VAL A 2 2.70 -36.62 7.51
CA VAL A 2 3.12 -38.03 7.57
C VAL A 2 1.88 -38.91 7.78
N GLU A 3 1.14 -39.23 6.71
CA GLU A 3 1.33 -40.37 5.80
C GLU A 3 1.37 -41.74 6.49
N SER A 4 0.39 -42.58 6.13
CA SER A 4 0.52 -44.01 5.80
C SER A 4 -0.90 -44.57 5.64
N SER A 5 -1.30 -45.36 4.65
CA SER A 5 -0.76 -45.84 3.38
C SER A 5 -1.70 -47.00 2.99
N MET A 6 -2.10 -47.08 1.71
CA MET A 6 -2.25 -48.35 0.94
C MET A 6 -3.33 -49.36 1.42
N SER A 7 -4.03 -50.17 0.61
CA SER A 7 -3.87 -50.61 -0.78
C SER A 7 -4.98 -51.66 -1.08
N VAL A 8 -5.58 -51.61 -2.29
CA VAL A 8 -5.83 -52.75 -3.22
C VAL A 8 -6.79 -53.87 -2.73
N ARG A 9 -8.06 -53.91 -3.17
CA ARG A 9 -8.67 -54.48 -4.41
C ARG A 9 -9.30 -55.89 -4.21
N PRO A 10 -10.28 -56.28 -5.06
CA PRO A 10 -11.38 -57.20 -4.73
C PRO A 10 -11.27 -58.57 -5.41
N SER A 11 -12.09 -59.54 -4.97
CA SER A 11 -12.61 -60.61 -5.85
C SER A 11 -13.64 -61.50 -5.15
N SER A 12 -14.83 -61.52 -5.76
CA SER A 12 -15.71 -62.66 -6.09
C SER A 12 -16.18 -63.69 -5.05
N SER A 13 -17.43 -64.08 -5.32
CA SER A 13 -18.05 -65.40 -5.17
C SER A 13 -18.83 -65.71 -3.88
N HIS A 14 -20.14 -65.54 -4.03
CA HIS A 14 -21.16 -66.58 -3.92
C HIS A 14 -21.48 -67.23 -2.55
N VAL A 15 -22.80 -67.18 -2.28
CA VAL A 15 -23.66 -68.26 -1.74
C VAL A 15 -24.03 -68.18 -0.25
N THR A 16 -25.27 -67.69 -0.07
CA THR A 16 -26.35 -68.15 0.84
C THR A 16 -26.01 -68.48 2.30
N SER A 17 -26.65 -67.78 3.24
CA SER A 17 -27.99 -68.10 3.79
C SER A 17 -28.12 -67.50 5.20
N ALA A 18 -29.33 -67.02 5.50
CA ALA A 18 -29.93 -66.93 6.83
C ALA A 18 -29.18 -66.11 7.91
N ASP A 19 -29.65 -64.89 8.17
CA ASP A 19 -30.30 -64.58 9.46
C ASP A 19 -30.87 -63.14 9.44
N ASP A 20 -32.20 -63.10 9.51
CA ASP A 20 -33.11 -61.98 9.88
C ASP A 20 -32.86 -61.60 11.37
N PRO A 21 -33.52 -60.62 12.04
CA PRO A 21 -34.67 -59.81 11.63
C PRO A 21 -34.70 -58.33 12.11
N LEU A 22 -35.61 -57.53 11.55
CA LEU A 22 -36.57 -56.70 12.33
C LEU A 22 -37.61 -56.01 11.41
N LEU A 23 -38.61 -56.81 11.04
CA LEU A 23 -40.03 -56.51 10.91
C LEU A 23 -40.50 -55.08 11.27
N ILE A 24 -40.94 -54.32 10.27
CA ILE A 24 -42.22 -53.60 10.35
C ILE A 24 -43.02 -53.92 9.09
N ARG A 25 -44.06 -54.74 9.32
CA ARG A 25 -45.14 -55.08 8.41
C ARG A 25 -45.87 -53.82 7.96
N LEU A 26 -45.86 -53.54 6.67
CA LEU A 26 -47.02 -53.00 5.98
C LEU A 26 -47.25 -53.88 4.74
N ALA A 27 -48.29 -54.70 4.83
CA ALA A 27 -48.97 -55.34 3.71
C ALA A 27 -49.08 -54.34 2.55
N GLU A 28 -48.61 -54.68 1.35
CA GLU A 28 -49.45 -55.40 0.38
C GLU A 28 -50.84 -54.75 0.26
N ASP A 29 -50.85 -53.55 -0.31
CA ASP A 29 -51.83 -53.19 -1.33
C ASP A 29 -51.03 -52.65 -2.52
N ASN A 30 -50.66 -53.58 -3.40
CA ASN A 30 -50.25 -53.30 -4.77
C ASN A 30 -51.50 -52.93 -5.57
N ASP A 31 -52.10 -51.79 -5.26
CA ASP A 31 -52.78 -50.99 -6.26
C ASP A 31 -51.78 -49.89 -6.62
N GLU A 32 -51.07 -50.06 -7.74
CA GLU A 32 -50.35 -48.97 -8.38
C GLU A 32 -51.40 -47.89 -8.71
N LEU A 33 -51.65 -46.99 -7.75
CA LEU A 33 -52.35 -45.75 -8.00
C LEU A 33 -51.70 -45.16 -9.26
N PRO A 34 -52.47 -44.86 -10.32
CA PRO A 34 -51.90 -44.32 -11.53
C PRO A 34 -51.01 -43.14 -11.13
N ASN A 35 -49.76 -43.12 -11.62
CA ASN A 35 -48.68 -42.22 -11.18
C ASN A 35 -49.13 -40.79 -10.82
N THR A 36 -50.13 -40.27 -11.54
CA THR A 36 -50.83 -39.01 -11.30
C THR A 36 -51.40 -38.82 -9.88
N GLN A 37 -52.08 -39.80 -9.29
CA GLN A 37 -52.70 -39.66 -7.97
C GLN A 37 -51.67 -39.62 -6.83
N MET A 38 -50.57 -40.38 -6.96
CA MET A 38 -49.45 -40.31 -6.02
C MET A 38 -48.74 -38.95 -6.08
N LEU A 39 -48.57 -38.40 -7.28
CA LEU A 39 -48.03 -37.05 -7.46
C LEU A 39 -48.90 -35.98 -6.79
N GLN A 40 -50.23 -36.05 -6.95
CA GLN A 40 -51.16 -35.14 -6.27
C GLN A 40 -51.02 -35.21 -4.75
N ARG A 41 -50.90 -36.42 -4.18
CA ARG A 41 -50.70 -36.59 -2.74
C ARG A 41 -49.41 -35.93 -2.25
N TYR A 42 -48.30 -36.10 -2.98
CA TYR A 42 -47.04 -35.43 -2.63
C TYR A 42 -47.15 -33.90 -2.70
N MET A 43 -47.90 -33.36 -3.67
CA MET A 43 -48.14 -31.92 -3.78
C MET A 43 -48.99 -31.37 -2.63
N VAL A 44 -50.00 -32.12 -2.18
CA VAL A 44 -50.84 -31.73 -1.03
C VAL A 44 -50.02 -31.77 0.27
N ASP A 45 -49.24 -32.84 0.48
CA ASP A 45 -48.41 -33.01 1.69
C ASP A 45 -47.39 -31.86 1.84
N ILE A 46 -46.76 -31.42 0.73
CA ILE A 46 -45.82 -30.30 0.79
C ILE A 46 -46.53 -28.96 0.97
N TYR A 47 -47.69 -28.76 0.34
CA TYR A 47 -48.47 -27.52 0.46
C TYR A 47 -48.99 -27.31 1.89
N ALA A 48 -49.35 -28.38 2.59
CA ALA A 48 -49.75 -28.33 4.01
C ALA A 48 -48.64 -27.79 4.94
N VAL A 49 -47.38 -27.86 4.51
CA VAL A 49 -46.24 -27.37 5.28
C VAL A 49 -45.80 -25.98 4.80
N ILE A 50 -45.73 -25.77 3.48
CA ILE A 50 -45.23 -24.52 2.88
C ILE A 50 -46.29 -23.40 2.90
N GLY A 51 -47.56 -23.73 2.67
CA GLY A 51 -48.64 -22.75 2.50
C GLY A 51 -49.08 -21.98 3.75
N ALA A 52 -48.30 -22.05 4.84
CA ALA A 52 -48.60 -21.34 6.09
C ALA A 52 -48.26 -19.84 6.05
N VAL A 53 -47.46 -19.40 5.08
CA VAL A 53 -46.94 -18.03 5.00
C VAL A 53 -46.93 -17.56 3.55
N ASP A 54 -47.56 -16.41 3.29
CA ASP A 54 -47.60 -15.77 1.96
C ASP A 54 -46.40 -14.85 1.71
N ASP A 55 -45.88 -14.22 2.78
CA ASP A 55 -44.74 -13.29 2.74
C ASP A 55 -43.83 -13.52 3.95
N ILE A 56 -42.52 -13.45 3.74
CA ILE A 56 -41.52 -13.64 4.80
C ILE A 56 -41.68 -12.60 5.93
N GLY A 57 -42.22 -11.42 5.63
CA GLY A 57 -42.58 -10.42 6.64
C GLY A 57 -43.51 -10.95 7.74
N MET A 58 -44.33 -11.98 7.47
CA MET A 58 -45.17 -12.61 8.50
C MET A 58 -44.37 -13.27 9.60
N VAL A 59 -43.20 -13.86 9.28
CA VAL A 59 -42.31 -14.50 10.25
C VAL A 59 -41.77 -13.49 11.26
N TYR A 60 -41.48 -12.26 10.82
CA TYR A 60 -40.92 -11.21 11.66
C TYR A 60 -41.96 -10.35 12.38
N ARG A 61 -43.21 -10.29 11.88
CA ARG A 61 -44.32 -9.56 12.52
C ARG A 61 -45.00 -10.39 13.62
N ASN A 62 -45.05 -11.70 13.46
CA ASN A 62 -45.73 -12.58 14.41
C ASN A 62 -44.72 -13.18 15.40
N LEU A 63 -44.86 -12.82 16.68
CA LEU A 63 -44.09 -13.44 17.77
C LEU A 63 -44.44 -14.93 17.98
N ARG A 64 -45.60 -15.38 17.45
CA ARG A 64 -46.02 -16.78 17.58
C ARG A 64 -45.28 -17.62 16.53
N PRO A 65 -44.54 -18.66 16.96
CA PRO A 65 -43.87 -19.57 16.03
C PRO A 65 -44.87 -20.23 15.07
N ILE A 66 -44.51 -20.29 13.79
CA ILE A 66 -45.33 -20.87 12.72
C ILE A 66 -44.97 -22.36 12.60
N TRP A 67 -43.68 -22.67 12.46
CA TRP A 67 -43.19 -24.04 12.28
C TRP A 67 -42.47 -24.61 13.51
N ALA A 68 -41.93 -23.78 14.43
CA ALA A 68 -41.07 -24.28 15.50
C ALA A 68 -41.76 -25.30 16.44
N ASN A 69 -43.09 -25.20 16.59
CA ASN A 69 -43.89 -26.10 17.42
C ASN A 69 -44.21 -27.45 16.74
N ASN A 70 -43.91 -27.61 15.45
CA ASN A 70 -44.17 -28.86 14.75
C ASN A 70 -43.05 -29.87 15.00
N THR A 71 -43.40 -31.16 14.88
CA THR A 71 -42.42 -32.23 15.00
C THR A 71 -41.44 -32.23 13.83
N VAL A 72 -40.22 -32.70 14.06
CA VAL A 72 -39.20 -32.78 13.02
C VAL A 72 -39.67 -33.63 11.83
N SER A 73 -40.44 -34.70 12.06
CA SER A 73 -40.99 -35.54 10.98
C SER A 73 -41.99 -34.76 10.13
N TYR A 74 -42.89 -33.99 10.75
CA TYR A 74 -43.84 -33.14 10.03
C TYR A 74 -43.14 -32.14 9.11
N LEU A 75 -42.05 -31.53 9.58
CA LEU A 75 -41.30 -30.53 8.82
C LEU A 75 -40.44 -31.14 7.70
N VAL A 76 -39.98 -32.39 7.85
CA VAL A 76 -38.95 -33.00 6.99
C VAL A 76 -39.50 -34.02 6.02
N ASP A 77 -40.42 -34.89 6.46
CA ASP A 77 -40.83 -36.07 5.67
C ASP A 77 -41.53 -35.70 4.36
N PRO A 78 -42.44 -34.69 4.30
CA PRO A 78 -43.03 -34.24 3.04
C PRO A 78 -41.97 -33.75 2.05
N CYS A 79 -40.97 -33.02 2.54
CA CYS A 79 -39.85 -32.49 1.75
C CYS A 79 -38.98 -33.62 1.19
N LEU A 80 -38.62 -34.62 1.99
CA LEU A 80 -37.81 -35.74 1.53
C LEU A 80 -38.56 -36.60 0.50
N LYS A 81 -39.85 -36.85 0.73
CA LYS A 81 -40.71 -37.59 -0.21
C LYS A 81 -40.77 -36.88 -1.56
N ILE A 82 -41.10 -35.58 -1.58
CA ILE A 82 -41.22 -34.84 -2.83
C ILE A 82 -39.88 -34.72 -3.56
N LEU A 83 -38.76 -34.46 -2.85
CA LEU A 83 -37.42 -34.44 -3.45
C LEU A 83 -37.05 -35.76 -4.13
N SER A 84 -37.47 -36.89 -3.54
CA SER A 84 -37.17 -38.23 -4.07
C SER A 84 -38.00 -38.59 -5.31
N LYS A 85 -39.22 -38.05 -5.43
CA LYS A 85 -40.19 -38.42 -6.47
C LYS A 85 -40.32 -37.38 -7.59
N ILE A 86 -40.13 -36.10 -7.26
CA ILE A 86 -40.25 -34.96 -8.18
C ILE A 86 -38.97 -34.13 -8.05
N PRO A 87 -37.87 -34.46 -8.75
CA PRO A 87 -36.61 -33.72 -8.66
C PRO A 87 -36.73 -32.22 -9.00
N SER A 88 -37.74 -31.82 -9.77
CA SER A 88 -38.05 -30.42 -10.07
C SER A 88 -38.59 -29.63 -8.86
N SER A 89 -38.87 -30.29 -7.73
CA SER A 89 -39.33 -29.64 -6.49
C SER A 89 -38.20 -29.00 -5.67
N LYS A 90 -36.93 -29.19 -6.07
CA LYS A 90 -35.76 -28.68 -5.32
C LYS A 90 -35.87 -27.19 -4.98
N PRO A 91 -36.24 -26.28 -5.91
CA PRO A 91 -36.33 -24.85 -5.59
C PRO A 91 -37.39 -24.56 -4.53
N ALA A 92 -38.54 -25.23 -4.58
CA ALA A 92 -39.61 -25.05 -3.59
C ALA A 92 -39.18 -25.52 -2.19
N VAL A 93 -38.47 -26.65 -2.11
CA VAL A 93 -37.96 -27.16 -0.83
C VAL A 93 -36.80 -26.30 -0.30
N LEU A 94 -35.94 -25.76 -1.17
CA LEU A 94 -34.93 -24.77 -0.77
C LEU A 94 -35.58 -23.50 -0.22
N ASN A 95 -36.59 -22.96 -0.91
CA ASN A 95 -37.33 -21.79 -0.43
C ASN A 95 -37.93 -22.03 0.95
N TYR A 96 -38.55 -23.21 1.15
CA TYR A 96 -39.07 -23.61 2.45
C TYR A 96 -37.97 -23.72 3.52
N VAL A 97 -36.79 -24.27 3.21
CA VAL A 97 -35.64 -24.23 4.11
C VAL A 97 -35.27 -22.78 4.47
N GLY A 98 -35.34 -21.84 3.53
CA GLY A 98 -35.11 -20.43 3.78
C GLY A 98 -36.11 -19.83 4.77
N MET A 99 -37.41 -20.14 4.60
CA MET A 99 -38.46 -19.72 5.52
C MET A 99 -38.27 -20.28 6.93
N LEU A 100 -37.90 -21.56 7.04
CA LEU A 100 -37.55 -22.15 8.34
C LEU A 100 -36.34 -21.45 8.97
N THR A 101 -35.32 -21.12 8.17
CA THR A 101 -34.13 -20.40 8.66
C THR A 101 -34.50 -19.02 9.19
N HIS A 102 -35.36 -18.26 8.50
CA HIS A 102 -35.84 -16.97 9.00
C HIS A 102 -36.53 -17.07 10.35
N GLU A 103 -37.44 -18.05 10.54
CA GLU A 103 -38.11 -18.26 11.83
C GLU A 103 -37.10 -18.66 12.90
N ALA A 104 -36.21 -19.60 12.60
CA ALA A 104 -35.17 -20.04 13.53
C ALA A 104 -34.25 -18.89 13.95
N THR A 105 -33.81 -18.05 13.02
CA THR A 105 -32.99 -16.86 13.30
C THR A 105 -33.76 -15.84 14.13
N HIS A 106 -35.00 -15.53 13.76
CA HIS A 106 -35.82 -14.58 14.50
C HIS A 106 -36.02 -15.02 15.96
N LEU A 107 -36.38 -16.28 16.18
CA LEU A 107 -36.57 -16.84 17.52
C LEU A 107 -35.27 -16.94 18.31
N HIS A 108 -34.17 -17.34 17.66
CA HIS A 108 -32.85 -17.42 18.29
C HIS A 108 -32.37 -16.06 18.80
N LEU A 109 -32.41 -15.03 17.94
CA LEU A 109 -32.00 -13.68 18.32
C LEU A 109 -32.94 -13.06 19.36
N SER A 110 -34.26 -13.32 19.27
CA SER A 110 -35.23 -12.86 20.28
C SER A 110 -34.93 -13.46 21.66
N LYS A 111 -34.55 -14.73 21.72
CA LYS A 111 -34.17 -15.39 22.97
C LYS A 111 -32.87 -14.84 23.57
N GLN A 112 -31.91 -14.43 22.72
CA GLN A 112 -30.69 -13.76 23.17
C GLN A 112 -30.97 -12.35 23.70
N GLU A 113 -31.88 -11.61 23.07
CA GLU A 113 -32.32 -10.28 23.53
C GLU A 113 -33.13 -10.34 24.82
N ASN A 114 -34.01 -11.34 24.95
CA ASN A 114 -34.84 -11.56 26.10
C ASN A 114 -34.94 -13.05 26.45
N PRO A 115 -34.19 -13.52 27.47
CA PRO A 115 -34.19 -14.91 27.90
C PRO A 115 -35.56 -15.46 28.33
N HIS A 116 -36.55 -14.60 28.62
CA HIS A 116 -37.90 -15.01 28.99
C HIS A 116 -38.78 -15.44 27.81
N ILE A 117 -38.32 -15.24 26.56
CA ILE A 117 -39.03 -15.71 25.38
C ILE A 117 -38.89 -17.24 25.32
N ALA A 118 -40.00 -17.95 25.58
CA ALA A 118 -40.10 -19.41 25.59
C ALA A 118 -40.11 -20.03 24.17
N ALA A 119 -39.27 -19.52 23.27
CA ALA A 119 -39.12 -20.07 21.94
C ALA A 119 -38.11 -21.23 21.96
N ASP A 120 -38.58 -22.43 21.62
CA ASP A 120 -37.72 -23.58 21.37
C ASP A 120 -37.44 -23.72 19.87
N THR A 121 -36.19 -23.51 19.48
CA THR A 121 -35.74 -23.67 18.09
C THR A 121 -35.24 -25.09 17.79
N ALA A 122 -35.24 -26.02 18.74
CA ALA A 122 -34.59 -27.32 18.58
C ALA A 122 -35.18 -28.16 17.43
N ASN A 123 -36.51 -28.18 17.28
CA ASN A 123 -37.18 -28.91 16.21
C ASN A 123 -36.88 -28.30 14.83
N ILE A 124 -37.00 -26.98 14.70
CA ILE A 124 -36.74 -26.27 13.44
C ILE A 124 -35.25 -26.35 13.05
N ASP A 125 -34.34 -26.18 14.01
CA ASP A 125 -32.90 -26.33 13.80
C ASP A 125 -32.56 -27.76 13.34
N ARG A 126 -33.20 -28.79 13.93
CA ARG A 126 -33.00 -30.19 13.53
C ARG A 126 -33.60 -30.48 12.16
N ALA A 127 -34.74 -29.88 11.82
CA ALA A 127 -35.35 -29.99 10.51
C ALA A 127 -34.46 -29.37 9.43
N ILE A 128 -34.00 -28.13 9.64
CA ILE A 128 -33.07 -27.42 8.75
C ILE A 128 -31.79 -28.25 8.56
N ARG A 129 -31.15 -28.70 9.65
CA ARG A 129 -29.97 -29.59 9.56
C ARG A 129 -30.21 -30.84 8.72
N LYS A 130 -31.37 -31.49 8.86
CA LYS A 130 -31.70 -32.70 8.08
C LYS A 130 -31.88 -32.37 6.59
N LEU A 131 -32.60 -31.30 6.27
CA LEU A 131 -32.87 -30.87 4.90
C LEU A 131 -31.60 -30.36 4.21
N THR A 132 -30.81 -29.52 4.87
CA THR A 132 -29.52 -29.05 4.32
C THR A 132 -28.54 -30.20 4.14
N ASN A 133 -28.51 -31.19 5.05
CA ASN A 133 -27.71 -32.41 4.86
C ASN A 133 -28.22 -33.27 3.69
N GLU A 134 -29.54 -33.35 3.45
CA GLU A 134 -30.06 -34.02 2.26
C GLU A 134 -29.60 -33.30 0.98
N PHE A 135 -29.70 -31.97 0.93
CA PHE A 135 -29.19 -31.21 -0.20
C PHE A 135 -27.67 -31.35 -0.38
N ARG A 136 -26.89 -31.37 0.70
CA ARG A 136 -25.45 -31.68 0.64
C ARG A 136 -25.20 -33.09 0.08
N ARG A 137 -25.95 -34.10 0.51
CA ARG A 137 -25.86 -35.46 -0.03
C ARG A 137 -26.22 -35.52 -1.51
N LEU A 138 -27.31 -34.85 -1.91
CA LEU A 138 -27.72 -34.74 -3.31
C LEU A 138 -26.67 -34.04 -4.15
N LEU A 139 -26.07 -32.97 -3.65
CA LEU A 139 -25.00 -32.23 -4.32
C LEU A 139 -23.75 -33.11 -4.49
N ILE A 140 -23.32 -33.81 -3.44
CA ILE A 140 -22.20 -34.78 -3.50
C ILE A 140 -22.49 -35.92 -4.49
N ARG A 141 -23.70 -36.45 -4.48
CA ARG A 141 -24.10 -37.58 -5.33
C ARG A 141 -24.21 -37.19 -6.80
N THR A 142 -24.77 -36.02 -7.09
CA THR A 142 -25.04 -35.57 -8.46
C THR A 142 -23.90 -34.81 -9.09
N GLN A 143 -23.04 -34.16 -8.28
CA GLN A 143 -22.00 -33.23 -8.74
C GLN A 143 -22.52 -32.21 -9.77
N SER A 144 -23.81 -31.87 -9.68
CA SER A 144 -24.49 -31.05 -10.68
C SER A 144 -24.16 -29.57 -10.48
N LYS A 145 -23.52 -28.97 -11.49
CA LYS A 145 -23.21 -27.54 -11.53
C LYS A 145 -24.45 -26.67 -11.41
N GLY A 146 -25.47 -26.93 -12.22
CA GLY A 146 -26.72 -26.18 -12.20
C GLY A 146 -27.38 -26.22 -10.81
N PHE A 147 -27.37 -27.38 -10.16
CA PHE A 147 -27.92 -27.49 -8.81
C PHE A 147 -27.08 -26.76 -7.75
N ALA A 148 -25.75 -26.75 -7.91
CA ALA A 148 -24.88 -25.97 -7.05
C ALA A 148 -25.15 -24.46 -7.20
N PHE A 149 -25.38 -23.99 -8.42
CA PHE A 149 -25.77 -22.60 -8.70
C PHE A 149 -27.13 -22.25 -8.09
N ASP A 150 -28.13 -23.13 -8.22
CA ASP A 150 -29.45 -22.92 -7.60
C ASP A 150 -29.31 -22.71 -6.08
N ILE A 151 -28.48 -23.53 -5.42
CA ILE A 151 -28.16 -23.38 -3.99
C ILE A 151 -27.45 -22.06 -3.71
N LEU A 152 -26.44 -21.71 -4.52
CA LEU A 152 -25.65 -20.50 -4.31
C LEU A 152 -26.51 -19.23 -4.42
N VAL A 153 -27.28 -19.09 -5.50
CA VAL A 153 -28.19 -17.95 -5.73
C VAL A 153 -29.23 -17.86 -4.62
N TRP A 154 -29.84 -18.99 -4.25
CA TRP A 154 -30.78 -19.05 -3.13
C TRP A 154 -30.13 -18.60 -1.82
N ALA A 155 -28.94 -19.10 -1.50
CA ALA A 155 -28.24 -18.78 -0.26
C ALA A 155 -27.85 -17.30 -0.20
N CYS A 156 -27.32 -16.72 -1.29
CA CYS A 156 -27.00 -15.30 -1.37
C CYS A 156 -28.21 -14.42 -1.04
N ASN A 157 -29.36 -14.68 -1.67
CA ASN A 157 -30.60 -13.94 -1.40
C ASN A 157 -31.04 -14.11 0.06
N LEU A 158 -31.05 -15.35 0.56
CA LEU A 158 -31.43 -15.66 1.94
C LEU A 158 -30.54 -14.93 2.96
N PHE A 159 -29.22 -14.90 2.77
CA PHE A 159 -28.33 -14.21 3.70
C PHE A 159 -28.52 -12.70 3.69
N VAL A 160 -28.76 -12.10 2.53
CA VAL A 160 -29.09 -10.68 2.41
C VAL A 160 -30.41 -10.37 3.12
N GLU A 161 -31.43 -11.21 2.94
CA GLU A 161 -32.71 -11.06 3.63
C GLU A 161 -32.56 -11.22 5.14
N ILE A 162 -31.85 -12.25 5.61
CA ILE A 162 -31.54 -12.44 7.04
C ILE A 162 -30.88 -11.20 7.62
N CYS A 163 -29.90 -10.62 6.91
CA CYS A 163 -29.26 -9.39 7.37
C CYS A 163 -30.28 -8.23 7.41
N LYS A 164 -31.00 -7.95 6.32
CA LYS A 164 -31.98 -6.86 6.21
C LYS A 164 -33.04 -6.89 7.31
N TYR A 165 -33.53 -8.08 7.68
CA TYR A 165 -34.56 -8.22 8.72
C TYR A 165 -34.02 -8.16 10.16
N ASN A 166 -32.71 -8.29 10.37
CA ASN A 166 -32.14 -8.44 11.71
C ASN A 166 -31.06 -7.40 12.08
N TYR A 167 -30.49 -6.64 11.14
CA TYR A 167 -29.37 -5.72 11.44
C TYR A 167 -29.78 -4.54 12.33
N GLU A 168 -31.05 -4.12 12.32
CA GLU A 168 -31.54 -3.01 13.16
C GLU A 168 -31.93 -3.42 14.59
N ARG A 169 -31.89 -4.73 14.88
CA ARG A 169 -32.25 -5.27 16.18
C ARG A 169 -31.29 -4.78 17.28
N PRO A 170 -31.75 -4.62 18.53
CA PRO A 170 -30.90 -4.18 19.64
C PRO A 170 -29.62 -5.00 19.78
N ILE A 171 -29.69 -6.32 19.62
CA ILE A 171 -28.51 -7.19 19.72
C ILE A 171 -27.49 -6.95 18.60
N ALA A 172 -27.93 -6.71 17.37
CA ALA A 172 -27.06 -6.42 16.24
C ALA A 172 -26.40 -5.05 16.38
N LYS A 173 -27.15 -4.03 16.84
CA LYS A 173 -26.60 -2.70 17.17
C LYS A 173 -25.56 -2.77 18.29
N ASN A 174 -25.79 -3.62 19.30
CA ASN A 174 -24.85 -3.81 20.41
C ASN A 174 -23.59 -4.60 20.01
N ALA A 175 -23.72 -5.61 19.15
CA ALA A 175 -22.58 -6.37 18.63
C ALA A 175 -21.68 -5.51 17.72
N GLY A 176 -22.27 -4.52 17.05
CA GLY A 176 -21.64 -3.66 16.07
C GLY A 176 -22.06 -4.04 14.65
N THR A 177 -22.16 -3.03 13.78
CA THR A 177 -22.54 -3.21 12.36
C THR A 177 -21.31 -3.42 11.48
N THR A 178 -20.32 -4.19 11.95
CA THR A 178 -19.16 -4.56 11.14
C THR A 178 -19.34 -5.99 10.61
N PRO A 179 -18.80 -6.34 9.44
CA PRO A 179 -18.92 -7.68 8.89
C PRO A 179 -18.48 -8.80 9.87
N PRO A 180 -17.37 -8.67 10.64
CA PRO A 180 -17.00 -9.68 11.64
C PRO A 180 -18.01 -9.85 12.77
N ALA A 181 -18.56 -8.74 13.28
CA ALA A 181 -19.57 -8.78 14.34
C ALA A 181 -20.87 -9.43 13.86
N LEU A 182 -21.32 -9.09 12.65
CA LEU A 182 -22.49 -9.70 12.03
C LEU A 182 -22.29 -11.18 11.73
N LEU A 183 -21.12 -11.58 11.21
CA LEU A 183 -20.81 -12.98 10.97
C LEU A 183 -20.85 -13.80 12.27
N ALA A 184 -20.22 -13.31 13.33
CA ALA A 184 -20.24 -13.97 14.63
C ALA A 184 -21.67 -14.08 15.19
N LEU A 185 -22.49 -13.03 15.05
CA LEU A 185 -23.88 -13.01 15.50
C LEU A 185 -24.75 -13.99 14.71
N PHE A 186 -24.67 -13.99 13.38
CA PHE A 186 -25.53 -14.85 12.56
C PHE A 186 -25.07 -16.30 12.59
N ASP A 187 -23.77 -16.59 12.58
CA ASP A 187 -23.26 -17.97 12.70
C ASP A 187 -23.49 -18.57 14.09
N SER A 188 -23.75 -17.75 15.13
CA SER A 188 -24.21 -18.28 16.43
C SER A 188 -25.56 -18.99 16.35
N CYS A 189 -26.37 -18.69 15.32
CA CYS A 189 -27.64 -19.36 15.07
C CYS A 189 -27.40 -20.71 14.37
N PRO A 190 -27.80 -21.85 14.97
CA PRO A 190 -27.56 -23.18 14.39
C PRO A 190 -28.19 -23.38 13.01
N ALA A 191 -29.33 -22.75 12.74
CA ALA A 191 -29.98 -22.74 11.44
C ALA A 191 -29.12 -22.06 10.37
N VAL A 192 -28.64 -20.85 10.63
CA VAL A 192 -27.80 -20.09 9.71
C VAL A 192 -26.49 -20.83 9.46
N SER A 193 -25.83 -21.32 10.51
CA SER A 193 -24.60 -22.11 10.39
C SER A 193 -24.80 -23.38 9.52
N SER A 194 -25.99 -23.98 9.56
CA SER A 194 -26.33 -25.14 8.72
C SER A 194 -26.50 -24.76 7.25
N VAL A 195 -27.05 -23.58 6.96
CA VAL A 195 -27.16 -23.02 5.60
C VAL A 195 -25.79 -22.58 5.08
N ILE A 196 -24.95 -21.96 5.91
CA ILE A 196 -23.56 -21.63 5.58
C ILE A 196 -22.82 -22.89 5.14
N LYS A 197 -22.89 -23.98 5.91
CA LYS A 197 -22.25 -25.25 5.53
C LYS A 197 -22.80 -25.82 4.21
N LEU A 198 -24.09 -25.70 3.92
CA LEU A 198 -24.62 -26.11 2.61
C LEU A 198 -24.03 -25.24 1.49
N THR A 199 -23.96 -23.93 1.71
CA THR A 199 -23.39 -22.95 0.79
C THR A 199 -21.91 -23.22 0.55
N ASP A 200 -21.11 -23.47 1.59
CA ASP A 200 -19.71 -23.86 1.48
C ASP A 200 -19.53 -25.07 0.57
N LYS A 201 -20.44 -26.04 0.63
CA LYS A 201 -20.36 -27.22 -0.23
C LYS A 201 -20.69 -26.89 -1.69
N ALA A 202 -21.64 -25.99 -1.93
CA ALA A 202 -21.95 -25.48 -3.27
C ALA A 202 -20.78 -24.68 -3.84
N ILE A 203 -20.24 -23.72 -3.07
CA ILE A 203 -19.08 -22.92 -3.43
C ILE A 203 -17.86 -23.81 -3.70
N ALA A 204 -17.55 -24.78 -2.82
CA ALA A 204 -16.44 -25.71 -3.04
C ALA A 204 -16.59 -26.51 -4.34
N LEU A 205 -17.81 -26.91 -4.71
CA LEU A 205 -18.05 -27.60 -5.99
C LEU A 205 -17.89 -26.64 -7.17
N LEU A 206 -18.44 -25.44 -7.07
CA LEU A 206 -18.42 -24.43 -8.12
C LEU A 206 -17.01 -23.89 -8.37
N LEU A 207 -16.25 -23.52 -7.33
CA LEU A 207 -14.86 -23.09 -7.46
C LEU A 207 -13.96 -24.14 -8.11
N ASN A 208 -14.25 -25.44 -7.89
CA ASN A 208 -13.49 -26.53 -8.51
C ASN A 208 -13.89 -26.82 -9.97
N THR A 209 -15.06 -26.37 -10.43
CA THR A 209 -15.63 -26.83 -11.71
C THR A 209 -16.01 -25.71 -12.68
N THR A 210 -16.36 -24.53 -12.18
CA THR A 210 -16.64 -23.29 -12.90
C THR A 210 -16.47 -22.07 -11.96
N PRO A 211 -15.23 -21.73 -11.60
CA PRO A 211 -14.95 -20.64 -10.65
C PRO A 211 -15.40 -19.27 -11.17
N ASP A 212 -15.27 -19.02 -12.47
CA ASP A 212 -15.58 -17.73 -13.09
C ASP A 212 -17.08 -17.40 -12.95
N GLU A 213 -17.97 -18.36 -13.23
CA GLU A 213 -19.42 -18.22 -13.04
C GLU A 213 -19.81 -18.14 -11.54
N CYS A 214 -19.12 -18.91 -10.68
CA CYS A 214 -19.35 -18.87 -9.22
C CYS A 214 -19.12 -17.48 -8.63
N LEU A 215 -17.98 -16.88 -8.99
CA LEU A 215 -17.61 -15.57 -8.50
C LEU A 215 -18.45 -14.47 -9.15
N SER A 216 -18.90 -14.61 -10.40
CA SER A 216 -19.86 -13.68 -10.99
C SER A 216 -21.12 -13.55 -10.12
N ILE A 217 -21.68 -14.67 -9.66
CA ILE A 217 -22.88 -14.66 -8.78
C ILE A 217 -22.57 -14.00 -7.44
N LEU A 218 -21.40 -14.27 -6.86
CA LEU A 218 -21.00 -13.68 -5.59
C LEU A 218 -20.70 -12.17 -5.71
N ILE A 219 -20.13 -11.72 -6.83
CA ILE A 219 -19.93 -10.31 -7.15
C ILE A 219 -21.29 -9.64 -7.39
N ASP A 220 -22.21 -10.26 -8.11
CA ASP A 220 -23.56 -9.72 -8.29
C ASP A 220 -24.29 -9.59 -6.95
N ALA A 221 -24.18 -10.58 -6.06
CA ALA A 221 -24.73 -10.54 -4.71
C ALA A 221 -24.10 -9.42 -3.84
N SER A 222 -22.84 -9.06 -4.11
CA SER A 222 -22.17 -7.98 -3.39
C SER A 222 -22.75 -6.59 -3.66
N ALA A 223 -23.57 -6.42 -4.72
CA ALA A 223 -24.33 -5.18 -4.97
C ALA A 223 -25.31 -4.85 -3.82
N HIS A 224 -25.61 -5.80 -2.94
CA HIS A 224 -26.36 -5.56 -1.69
C HIS A 224 -25.52 -4.90 -0.58
N GLY A 225 -24.25 -4.61 -0.84
CA GLY A 225 -23.34 -3.86 0.03
C GLY A 225 -23.20 -4.49 1.41
N PHE A 226 -23.41 -3.66 2.44
CA PHE A 226 -23.32 -4.04 3.85
C PHE A 226 -24.04 -5.36 4.20
N CYS A 227 -25.22 -5.61 3.62
CA CYS A 227 -26.03 -6.78 3.95
C CYS A 227 -25.40 -8.12 3.51
N PHE A 228 -24.48 -8.09 2.54
CA PHE A 228 -23.79 -9.29 2.05
C PHE A 228 -22.34 -9.39 2.57
N ALA A 229 -21.76 -8.29 3.04
CA ALA A 229 -20.35 -8.20 3.42
C ALA A 229 -19.90 -9.26 4.44
N TRP A 230 -20.75 -9.65 5.40
CA TRP A 230 -20.44 -10.67 6.41
C TRP A 230 -20.36 -12.10 5.84
N ILE A 231 -21.07 -12.38 4.74
CA ILE A 231 -20.93 -13.63 3.99
C ILE A 231 -19.69 -13.59 3.12
N TRP A 232 -19.40 -12.45 2.51
CA TRP A 232 -18.15 -12.30 1.76
C TRP A 232 -16.94 -12.57 2.66
N LEU A 233 -16.97 -12.06 3.88
CA LEU A 233 -16.02 -12.37 4.93
C LEU A 233 -15.90 -13.87 5.20
N HIS A 234 -17.02 -14.55 5.45
CA HIS A 234 -17.03 -15.99 5.69
C HIS A 234 -16.40 -16.78 4.53
N ILE A 235 -16.77 -16.42 3.30
CA ILE A 235 -16.29 -17.08 2.09
C ILE A 235 -14.77 -16.87 1.97
N ALA A 236 -14.29 -15.64 2.14
CA ALA A 236 -12.86 -15.30 2.12
C ALA A 236 -12.02 -16.07 3.18
N ILE A 237 -12.58 -16.31 4.37
CA ILE A 237 -11.93 -17.13 5.42
C ILE A 237 -11.98 -18.62 5.07
N SER A 238 -13.05 -19.08 4.45
CA SER A 238 -13.29 -20.50 4.19
C SER A 238 -12.55 -21.03 2.97
N PHE A 239 -12.26 -20.18 1.97
CA PHE A 239 -11.58 -20.58 0.73
C PHE A 239 -10.46 -19.62 0.32
N PRO A 240 -9.50 -19.30 1.21
CA PRO A 240 -8.52 -18.22 1.01
C PRO A 240 -7.73 -18.37 -0.29
N ASP A 241 -7.15 -19.55 -0.55
CA ASP A 241 -6.26 -19.80 -1.69
C ASP A 241 -6.98 -19.64 -3.03
N THR A 242 -8.22 -20.13 -3.10
CA THR A 242 -8.98 -20.15 -4.36
C THR A 242 -9.66 -18.82 -4.64
N ILE A 243 -10.19 -18.12 -3.64
CA ILE A 243 -10.93 -16.88 -3.86
C ILE A 243 -10.00 -15.77 -4.33
N VAL A 244 -8.85 -15.58 -3.68
CA VAL A 244 -7.93 -14.50 -4.04
C VAL A 244 -7.46 -14.66 -5.49
N ALA A 245 -6.98 -15.85 -5.84
CA ALA A 245 -6.47 -16.14 -7.18
C ALA A 245 -7.55 -15.93 -8.26
N HIS A 246 -8.76 -16.43 -8.04
CA HIS A 246 -9.84 -16.30 -9.02
C HIS A 246 -10.44 -14.89 -9.07
N LEU A 247 -10.55 -14.17 -7.94
CA LEU A 247 -10.99 -12.76 -7.93
C LEU A 247 -10.01 -11.87 -8.70
N LEU A 248 -8.71 -12.07 -8.54
CA LEU A 248 -7.69 -11.35 -9.31
C LEU A 248 -7.82 -11.67 -10.81
N LYS A 249 -7.94 -12.95 -11.17
CA LYS A 249 -8.13 -13.38 -12.56
C LYS A 249 -9.38 -12.74 -13.20
N ILE A 250 -10.52 -12.80 -12.52
CA ILE A 250 -11.78 -12.22 -13.03
C ILE A 250 -11.68 -10.71 -13.11
N GLY A 251 -11.14 -10.06 -12.08
CA GLY A 251 -10.98 -8.60 -12.08
C GLY A 251 -10.09 -8.11 -13.21
N ILE A 252 -9.00 -8.83 -13.51
CA ILE A 252 -8.14 -8.57 -14.68
C ILE A 252 -8.89 -8.79 -16.00
N GLN A 253 -9.67 -9.86 -16.12
CA GLN A 253 -10.47 -10.14 -17.31
C GLN A 253 -11.55 -9.08 -17.54
N ASP A 254 -12.28 -8.69 -16.50
CA ASP A 254 -13.26 -7.61 -16.54
C ASP A 254 -12.59 -6.27 -16.89
N PHE A 255 -11.40 -6.01 -16.35
CA PHE A 255 -10.61 -4.83 -16.72
C PHE A 255 -10.19 -4.85 -18.19
N LYS A 256 -9.76 -6.01 -18.71
CA LYS A 256 -9.45 -6.20 -20.14
C LYS A 256 -10.67 -5.94 -21.01
N HIS A 257 -11.83 -6.48 -20.65
CA HIS A 257 -13.08 -6.26 -21.37
C HIS A 257 -13.50 -4.78 -21.33
N TYR A 258 -13.42 -4.14 -20.17
CA TYR A 258 -13.72 -2.73 -20.01
C TYR A 258 -12.80 -1.84 -20.86
N LEU A 259 -11.49 -2.08 -20.81
CA LEU A 259 -10.52 -1.34 -21.62
C LEU A 259 -10.81 -1.49 -23.11
N ASN A 260 -11.08 -2.72 -23.59
CA ASN A 260 -11.42 -2.97 -24.99
C ASN A 260 -12.74 -2.31 -25.40
N ALA A 261 -13.75 -2.28 -24.53
CA ALA A 261 -15.01 -1.60 -24.80
C ALA A 261 -14.79 -0.09 -24.98
N VAL A 262 -13.99 0.52 -24.09
CA VAL A 262 -13.64 1.95 -24.16
C VAL A 262 -12.84 2.31 -25.41
N LEU A 263 -12.01 1.40 -25.92
CA LEU A 263 -11.23 1.60 -27.15
C LEU A 263 -12.07 1.46 -28.43
N THR A 264 -13.09 0.59 -28.43
CA THR A 264 -13.85 0.23 -29.64
C THR A 264 -15.11 1.06 -29.86
N SER A 265 -15.56 1.84 -28.88
CA SER A 265 -16.78 2.65 -28.99
C SER A 265 -16.75 3.85 -28.05
N GLN A 266 -17.53 4.89 -28.35
CA GLN A 266 -17.96 5.82 -27.31
C GLN A 266 -18.88 5.04 -26.36
N VAL A 267 -18.30 4.58 -25.26
CA VAL A 267 -18.98 3.71 -24.32
C VAL A 267 -20.12 4.48 -23.66
N PRO A 268 -21.34 3.91 -23.60
CA PRO A 268 -22.45 4.51 -22.84
C PRO A 268 -22.04 4.73 -21.38
N ILE A 269 -22.49 5.84 -20.78
CA ILE A 269 -22.27 6.15 -19.35
C ILE A 269 -22.69 4.96 -18.46
N GLU A 270 -23.74 4.24 -18.86
CA GLU A 270 -24.23 3.04 -18.18
C GLU A 270 -23.17 1.94 -18.06
N LEU A 271 -22.36 1.70 -19.09
CA LEU A 271 -21.33 0.67 -19.05
C LEU A 271 -20.16 1.09 -18.14
N HIS A 272 -19.81 2.38 -18.14
CA HIS A 272 -18.82 2.92 -17.19
C HIS A 272 -19.28 2.74 -15.75
N GLU A 273 -20.53 3.10 -15.43
CA GLU A 273 -21.06 2.93 -14.08
C GLU A 273 -21.18 1.45 -13.70
N ASN A 274 -21.53 0.56 -14.63
CA ASN A 274 -21.62 -0.87 -14.36
C ASN A 274 -20.24 -1.48 -14.01
N TYR A 275 -19.21 -1.20 -14.82
CA TYR A 275 -17.84 -1.66 -14.50
C TYR A 275 -17.29 -1.00 -13.23
N LYS A 276 -17.62 0.27 -12.99
CA LYS A 276 -17.25 0.95 -11.74
C LYS A 276 -17.85 0.24 -10.53
N GLN A 277 -19.13 -0.13 -10.55
CA GLN A 277 -19.74 -0.91 -9.46
C GLN A 277 -19.07 -2.27 -9.30
N LYS A 278 -18.81 -3.00 -10.40
CA LYS A 278 -18.08 -4.28 -10.34
C LYS A 278 -16.69 -4.14 -9.70
N PHE A 279 -15.91 -3.13 -10.08
CA PHE A 279 -14.59 -2.92 -9.51
C PHE A 279 -14.66 -2.48 -8.04
N LEU A 280 -15.65 -1.67 -7.64
CA LEU A 280 -15.86 -1.30 -6.24
C LEU A 280 -16.18 -2.54 -5.38
N SER A 281 -17.09 -3.39 -5.86
CA SER A 281 -17.41 -4.67 -5.21
C SER A 281 -16.19 -5.57 -4.97
N VAL A 282 -15.34 -5.73 -5.98
CA VAL A 282 -14.10 -6.51 -5.88
C VAL A 282 -13.09 -5.80 -4.96
N CYS A 283 -12.99 -4.48 -5.06
CA CYS A 283 -12.13 -3.64 -4.24
C CYS A 283 -12.50 -3.69 -2.76
N ASP A 284 -13.79 -3.78 -2.41
CA ASP A 284 -14.26 -3.93 -1.03
C ASP A 284 -13.78 -5.24 -0.42
N VAL A 285 -13.81 -6.34 -1.19
CA VAL A 285 -13.28 -7.64 -0.75
C VAL A 285 -11.77 -7.58 -0.55
N PHE A 286 -11.02 -6.99 -1.49
CA PHE A 286 -9.58 -6.82 -1.33
C PHE A 286 -9.21 -5.88 -0.19
N THR A 287 -9.96 -4.81 0.01
CA THR A 287 -9.79 -3.87 1.13
C THR A 287 -10.00 -4.59 2.44
N PHE A 288 -11.06 -5.39 2.54
CA PHE A 288 -11.30 -6.22 3.70
C PHE A 288 -10.13 -7.18 3.96
N LEU A 289 -9.72 -7.97 2.97
CA LEU A 289 -8.60 -8.91 3.07
C LEU A 289 -7.28 -8.21 3.47
N ALA A 290 -7.02 -7.03 2.92
CA ALA A 290 -5.88 -6.19 3.24
C ALA A 290 -5.90 -5.73 4.71
N THR A 291 -7.07 -5.32 5.24
CA THR A 291 -7.20 -4.94 6.66
C THR A 291 -6.96 -6.11 7.62
N GLN A 292 -7.19 -7.36 7.17
CA GLN A 292 -6.89 -8.57 7.92
C GLN A 292 -5.44 -9.06 7.76
N ASN A 293 -4.61 -8.34 7.01
CA ASN A 293 -3.26 -8.73 6.62
C ASN A 293 -3.19 -10.16 6.02
N ASN A 294 -4.16 -10.47 5.16
CA ASN A 294 -4.31 -11.81 4.58
C ASN A 294 -3.06 -12.26 3.81
N SER A 295 -2.54 -13.45 4.14
CA SER A 295 -1.31 -13.99 3.54
C SER A 295 -1.44 -14.30 2.06
N GLU A 296 -2.58 -14.83 1.63
CA GLU A 296 -2.81 -15.19 0.23
C GLU A 296 -2.90 -13.95 -0.66
N LEU A 297 -3.60 -12.91 -0.21
CA LEU A 297 -3.62 -11.61 -0.91
C LEU A 297 -2.21 -11.03 -1.02
N ARG A 298 -1.42 -11.08 0.05
CA ARG A 298 -0.02 -10.64 0.03
C ARG A 298 0.80 -11.43 -0.98
N ASN A 299 0.73 -12.76 -0.95
CA ASN A 299 1.50 -13.63 -1.84
C ASN A 299 1.11 -13.39 -3.31
N ALA A 300 -0.19 -13.31 -3.61
CA ALA A 300 -0.69 -13.10 -4.96
C ALA A 300 -0.32 -11.71 -5.50
N MET A 301 -0.43 -10.65 -4.70
CA MET A 301 -0.02 -9.31 -5.11
C MET A 301 1.50 -9.21 -5.32
N ARG A 302 2.30 -9.85 -4.47
CA ARG A 302 3.76 -9.94 -4.68
C ARG A 302 4.10 -10.70 -5.95
N GLU A 303 3.45 -11.83 -6.22
CA GLU A 303 3.64 -12.61 -7.44
C GLU A 303 3.27 -11.79 -8.69
N MET A 304 2.13 -11.08 -8.67
CA MET A 304 1.74 -10.18 -9.77
C MET A 304 2.79 -9.11 -10.04
N ILE A 305 3.28 -8.42 -8.99
CA ILE A 305 4.27 -7.36 -9.13
C ILE A 305 5.61 -7.92 -9.61
N SER A 306 6.05 -9.07 -9.09
CA SER A 306 7.27 -9.74 -9.56
C SER A 306 7.16 -10.14 -11.03
N ASN A 307 6.04 -10.74 -11.44
CA ASN A 307 5.80 -11.12 -12.83
C ASN A 307 5.75 -9.89 -13.75
N ASP A 308 5.07 -8.82 -13.34
CA ASP A 308 5.03 -7.56 -14.10
C ASP A 308 6.42 -6.94 -14.19
N ARG A 309 7.21 -7.00 -13.13
CA ARG A 309 8.59 -6.50 -13.11
C ARG A 309 9.46 -7.29 -14.07
N ASP A 310 9.43 -8.62 -14.02
CA ASP A 310 10.17 -9.47 -14.95
C ASP A 310 9.77 -9.16 -16.40
N VAL A 311 8.49 -8.97 -16.68
CA VAL A 311 8.03 -8.62 -18.04
C VAL A 311 8.45 -7.21 -18.45
N LEU A 312 8.35 -6.23 -17.55
CA LEU A 312 8.62 -4.83 -17.87
C LEU A 312 10.11 -4.49 -17.92
N GLU A 313 10.96 -5.19 -17.15
CA GLU A 313 12.41 -5.00 -17.16
C GLU A 313 13.10 -5.85 -18.26
N ASN A 314 12.45 -6.91 -18.78
CA ASN A 314 13.02 -7.76 -19.83
C ASN A 314 12.84 -7.18 -21.25
N GLU A 315 13.97 -6.96 -21.94
CA GLU A 315 14.01 -6.53 -23.35
C GLU A 315 13.34 -7.51 -24.33
N THR A 316 13.14 -8.76 -23.95
CA THR A 316 12.56 -9.83 -24.79
C THR A 316 11.08 -10.07 -24.55
N ALA A 317 10.43 -9.28 -23.68
CA ALA A 317 9.02 -9.46 -23.37
C ALA A 317 8.14 -9.45 -24.63
N THR A 318 7.28 -10.46 -24.76
CA THR A 318 6.36 -10.62 -25.88
C THR A 318 5.12 -9.75 -25.67
N PRO A 319 4.43 -9.31 -26.74
CA PRO A 319 3.17 -8.59 -26.62
C PRO A 319 2.11 -9.37 -25.81
N GLU A 320 2.14 -10.70 -25.89
CA GLU A 320 1.26 -11.60 -25.14
C GLU A 320 1.47 -11.50 -23.62
N GLN A 321 2.72 -11.33 -23.16
CA GLN A 321 3.02 -11.14 -21.74
C GLN A 321 2.47 -9.80 -21.23
N LEU A 322 2.53 -8.75 -22.05
CA LEU A 322 1.96 -7.45 -21.70
C LEU A 322 0.42 -7.46 -21.68
N GLN A 323 -0.23 -8.42 -22.34
CA GLN A 323 -1.70 -8.55 -22.30
C GLN A 323 -2.27 -9.02 -20.95
N ASN A 324 -1.43 -9.33 -19.95
CA ASN A 324 -1.89 -9.73 -18.63
C ASN A 324 -2.56 -8.59 -17.85
N LEU A 325 -2.27 -7.32 -18.16
CA LEU A 325 -2.91 -6.13 -17.55
C LEU A 325 -2.93 -6.11 -16.00
N SER A 326 -2.06 -6.89 -15.34
CA SER A 326 -1.98 -7.04 -13.88
C SER A 326 -1.65 -5.72 -13.20
N LEU A 327 -0.58 -5.04 -13.61
CA LEU A 327 -0.20 -3.73 -13.07
C LEU A 327 -1.28 -2.66 -13.27
N PRO A 328 -1.85 -2.47 -14.49
CA PRO A 328 -3.01 -1.59 -14.69
C PRO A 328 -4.20 -1.90 -13.77
N PHE A 329 -4.52 -3.17 -13.57
CA PHE A 329 -5.59 -3.58 -12.68
C PHE A 329 -5.27 -3.28 -11.21
N LEU A 330 -4.03 -3.50 -10.76
CA LEU A 330 -3.58 -3.10 -9.42
C LEU A 330 -3.72 -1.60 -9.20
N ILE A 331 -3.31 -0.78 -10.18
CA ILE A 331 -3.49 0.68 -10.13
C ILE A 331 -4.97 1.03 -10.05
N LYS A 332 -5.83 0.35 -10.82
CA LYS A 332 -7.28 0.55 -10.74
C LYS A 332 -7.81 0.27 -9.33
N ILE A 333 -7.40 -0.83 -8.70
CA ILE A 333 -7.87 -1.18 -7.35
C ILE A 333 -7.34 -0.18 -6.32
N VAL A 334 -6.03 0.10 -6.33
CA VAL A 334 -5.39 1.12 -5.48
C VAL A 334 -6.08 2.47 -5.62
N ALA A 335 -6.50 2.80 -6.85
CA ALA A 335 -7.14 4.07 -7.10
C ALA A 335 -8.53 4.21 -6.44
N ASN A 336 -9.15 3.09 -6.08
CA ASN A 336 -10.44 3.04 -5.40
C ASN A 336 -10.33 2.75 -3.89
N SER A 337 -9.16 2.40 -3.35
CA SER A 337 -8.99 2.12 -1.93
C SER A 337 -7.59 2.50 -1.40
N PRO A 338 -7.49 3.49 -0.49
CA PRO A 338 -6.23 3.84 0.15
C PRO A 338 -5.72 2.73 1.09
N ASP A 339 -6.59 1.86 1.60
CA ASP A 339 -6.19 0.74 2.46
C ASP A 339 -5.41 -0.32 1.69
N ILE A 340 -5.77 -0.56 0.43
CA ILE A 340 -5.02 -1.47 -0.45
C ILE A 340 -3.66 -0.88 -0.77
N LEU A 341 -3.56 0.44 -0.97
CA LEU A 341 -2.27 1.09 -1.13
C LEU A 341 -1.38 0.89 0.11
N ARG A 342 -1.89 1.16 1.32
CA ARG A 342 -1.13 0.96 2.55
C ARG A 342 -0.65 -0.48 2.68
N PHE A 343 -1.53 -1.43 2.38
CA PHE A 343 -1.22 -2.84 2.37
C PHE A 343 -0.12 -3.17 1.37
N LEU A 344 -0.20 -2.67 0.14
CA LEU A 344 0.84 -2.87 -0.87
C LEU A 344 2.17 -2.25 -0.43
N VAL A 345 2.20 -0.98 -0.02
CA VAL A 345 3.46 -0.35 0.40
C VAL A 345 4.09 -1.09 1.58
N HIS A 346 3.31 -1.55 2.56
CA HIS A 346 3.87 -2.30 3.67
C HIS A 346 4.38 -3.70 3.27
N ASN A 347 3.72 -4.35 2.30
CA ASN A 347 3.95 -5.75 1.99
C ASN A 347 4.68 -6.01 0.67
N VAL A 348 4.97 -5.00 -0.17
CA VAL A 348 5.58 -5.16 -1.50
C VAL A 348 6.69 -4.15 -1.81
N TYR A 349 7.03 -3.25 -0.88
CA TYR A 349 7.97 -2.15 -1.17
C TYR A 349 9.33 -2.61 -1.68
N ASP A 350 9.83 -3.75 -1.20
CA ASP A 350 11.12 -4.33 -1.56
C ASP A 350 11.18 -4.84 -3.01
N LEU A 351 10.02 -5.02 -3.66
CA LEU A 351 9.92 -5.39 -5.08
C LEU A 351 9.89 -4.18 -6.01
N VAL A 352 9.50 -3.01 -5.50
CA VAL A 352 9.29 -1.80 -6.31
C VAL A 352 10.60 -1.06 -6.45
N THR A 353 11.20 -1.11 -7.64
CA THR A 353 12.42 -0.39 -8.00
C THR A 353 12.10 0.89 -8.77
N THR A 354 13.06 1.81 -8.85
CA THR A 354 12.96 2.98 -9.71
C THR A 354 12.72 2.60 -11.17
N ASP A 355 13.43 1.60 -11.69
CA ASP A 355 13.27 1.11 -13.07
C ASP A 355 11.87 0.55 -13.32
N PHE A 356 11.34 -0.24 -12.38
CA PHE A 356 9.98 -0.76 -12.45
C PHE A 356 8.94 0.37 -12.49
N ILE A 357 9.11 1.42 -11.70
CA ILE A 357 8.22 2.59 -11.72
C ILE A 357 8.27 3.29 -13.08
N ILE A 358 9.46 3.52 -13.64
CA ILE A 358 9.60 4.20 -14.94
C ILE A 358 8.93 3.37 -16.05
N SER A 359 9.22 2.07 -16.06
CA SER A 359 8.69 1.11 -17.04
C SER A 359 7.16 0.98 -16.91
N GLY A 360 6.67 0.86 -15.68
CA GLY A 360 5.26 0.80 -15.35
C GLY A 360 4.51 2.07 -15.70
N ALA A 361 5.07 3.25 -15.41
CA ALA A 361 4.48 4.53 -15.80
C ALA A 361 4.40 4.68 -17.31
N LYS A 362 5.44 4.26 -18.05
CA LYS A 362 5.42 4.24 -19.52
C LYS A 362 4.32 3.32 -20.02
N TYR A 363 4.19 2.13 -19.44
CA TYR A 363 3.15 1.17 -19.80
C TYR A 363 1.74 1.75 -19.55
N VAL A 364 1.50 2.27 -18.35
CA VAL A 364 0.20 2.77 -17.90
C VAL A 364 -0.19 4.05 -18.65
N SER A 365 0.77 4.90 -19.02
CA SER A 365 0.51 6.14 -19.78
C SER A 365 -0.07 5.90 -21.18
N GLN A 366 0.09 4.69 -21.72
CA GLN A 366 -0.48 4.28 -23.01
C GLN A 366 -1.93 3.81 -22.90
N LEU A 367 -2.45 3.63 -21.69
CA LEU A 367 -3.82 3.21 -21.44
C LEU A 367 -4.75 4.41 -21.27
N ASN A 368 -6.05 4.21 -21.52
CA ASN A 368 -7.02 5.26 -21.30
C ASN A 368 -7.15 5.58 -19.80
N LYS A 369 -6.85 6.83 -19.42
CA LYS A 369 -6.89 7.32 -18.04
C LYS A 369 -8.25 7.09 -17.36
N GLN A 370 -9.36 7.15 -18.11
CA GLN A 370 -10.74 6.87 -17.66
C GLN A 370 -10.94 5.45 -17.14
N CYS A 371 -10.13 4.51 -17.63
CA CYS A 371 -10.20 3.14 -17.15
C CYS A 371 -9.56 3.00 -15.76
N LEU A 372 -8.56 3.83 -15.46
CA LEU A 372 -7.68 3.67 -14.31
C LEU A 372 -8.04 4.59 -13.13
N LEU A 373 -8.15 5.90 -13.38
CA LEU A 373 -8.32 6.90 -12.34
C LEU A 373 -9.80 7.23 -12.07
N PRO A 374 -10.23 7.32 -10.80
CA PRO A 374 -11.53 7.87 -10.46
C PRO A 374 -11.61 9.37 -10.80
N LEU A 375 -12.81 9.85 -11.11
CA LEU A 375 -13.06 11.28 -11.24
C LEU A 375 -13.29 11.87 -9.84
N LEU A 376 -12.30 12.59 -9.32
CA LEU A 376 -12.37 13.23 -8.00
C LEU A 376 -12.83 14.69 -8.15
N PRO A 377 -13.79 15.15 -7.33
CA PRO A 377 -14.24 16.54 -7.37
C PRO A 377 -13.11 17.48 -6.93
N ASN A 378 -13.02 18.65 -7.58
CA ASN A 378 -12.05 19.71 -7.27
C ASN A 378 -10.57 19.33 -7.45
N MET A 379 -10.28 18.27 -8.21
CA MET A 379 -8.92 17.87 -8.55
C MET A 379 -8.72 17.81 -10.06
N GLU A 380 -7.50 18.13 -10.50
CA GLU A 380 -7.10 17.92 -11.89
C GLU A 380 -7.14 16.42 -12.24
N TYR A 381 -7.64 16.10 -13.44
CA TYR A 381 -7.77 14.73 -13.89
C TYR A 381 -6.44 14.20 -14.48
N THR A 382 -5.42 14.07 -13.62
CA THR A 382 -4.06 13.64 -13.96
C THR A 382 -3.53 12.60 -12.98
N TYR A 383 -2.59 11.76 -13.41
CA TYR A 383 -1.91 10.81 -12.51
C TYR A 383 -1.16 11.53 -11.39
N THR A 384 -0.53 12.66 -11.70
CA THR A 384 0.24 13.46 -10.74
C THR A 384 -0.66 14.01 -9.63
N ALA A 385 -1.81 14.60 -9.98
CA ALA A 385 -2.78 15.07 -8.98
C ALA A 385 -3.32 13.91 -8.13
N PHE A 386 -3.60 12.77 -8.76
CA PHE A 386 -4.05 11.57 -8.05
C PHE A 386 -3.00 11.06 -7.04
N MET A 387 -1.75 10.96 -7.45
CA MET A 387 -0.65 10.51 -6.58
C MET A 387 -0.40 11.49 -5.41
N ARG A 388 -0.47 12.81 -5.65
CA ARG A 388 -0.39 13.83 -4.60
C ARG A 388 -1.53 13.72 -3.58
N GLN A 389 -2.74 13.37 -4.01
CA GLN A 389 -3.84 13.14 -3.07
C GLN A 389 -3.61 11.88 -2.25
N ILE A 390 -3.09 10.84 -2.89
CA ILE A 390 -2.82 9.56 -2.25
C ILE A 390 -1.75 9.67 -1.15
N THR A 391 -0.74 10.53 -1.31
CA THR A 391 0.34 10.66 -0.31
C THR A 391 -0.17 11.02 1.09
N PHE A 392 -1.31 11.70 1.22
CA PHE A 392 -1.94 12.01 2.51
C PHE A 392 -2.46 10.80 3.27
N TYR A 393 -2.65 9.65 2.60
CA TYR A 393 -3.12 8.42 3.23
C TYR A 393 -1.98 7.53 3.73
N LEU A 394 -0.74 7.81 3.35
CA LEU A 394 0.42 6.99 3.67
C LEU A 394 1.04 7.38 5.01
N ASN A 395 1.60 6.39 5.71
CA ASN A 395 2.37 6.65 6.93
C ASN A 395 3.78 7.16 6.60
N SER A 396 4.50 7.63 7.63
CA SER A 396 5.83 8.21 7.45
C SER A 396 6.84 7.22 6.82
N ASP A 397 6.79 5.94 7.19
CA ASP A 397 7.65 4.91 6.60
C ASP A 397 7.42 4.76 5.09
N ALA A 398 6.16 4.66 4.66
CA ALA A 398 5.79 4.58 3.25
C ALA A 398 6.24 5.80 2.46
N LEU A 399 6.06 7.01 3.01
CA LEU A 399 6.51 8.25 2.39
C LEU A 399 8.03 8.27 2.23
N ALA A 400 8.78 7.78 3.22
CA ALA A 400 10.23 7.71 3.14
C ALA A 400 10.70 6.83 1.98
N HIS A 401 10.04 5.69 1.75
CA HIS A 401 10.36 4.79 0.65
C HIS A 401 10.01 5.41 -0.71
N ILE A 402 8.88 6.12 -0.81
CA ILE A 402 8.52 6.83 -2.04
C ILE A 402 9.57 7.90 -2.37
N VAL A 403 10.08 8.63 -1.38
CA VAL A 403 11.13 9.62 -1.61
C VAL A 403 12.39 8.97 -2.17
N GLU A 404 12.85 7.86 -1.61
CA GLU A 404 14.02 7.10 -2.13
C GLU A 404 13.82 6.67 -3.59
N LEU A 405 12.62 6.25 -3.96
CA LEU A 405 12.32 5.79 -5.32
C LEU A 405 12.18 6.93 -6.33
N MET A 406 11.64 8.09 -5.91
CA MET A 406 11.38 9.25 -6.77
C MET A 406 12.60 10.16 -6.96
N LEU A 407 13.55 10.16 -6.01
CA LEU A 407 14.75 11.01 -6.08
C LEU A 407 15.57 10.77 -7.36
N PRO A 408 15.91 9.52 -7.74
CA PRO A 408 16.62 9.28 -9.00
C PRO A 408 15.79 9.68 -10.22
N ILE A 409 14.46 9.43 -10.23
CA ILE A 409 13.58 9.84 -11.34
C ILE A 409 13.65 11.34 -11.57
N THR A 410 13.66 12.11 -10.48
CA THR A 410 13.63 13.57 -10.52
C THR A 410 14.95 14.16 -10.99
N PHE A 411 16.07 13.58 -10.57
CA PHE A 411 17.35 14.28 -10.60
C PHE A 411 18.54 13.52 -11.21
N ASP A 412 18.42 12.24 -11.51
CA ASP A 412 19.43 11.49 -12.25
C ASP A 412 19.03 11.41 -13.73
N ASP A 413 19.78 12.11 -14.58
CA ASP A 413 19.52 12.10 -16.03
C ASP A 413 19.76 10.72 -16.66
N ASN A 414 20.57 9.86 -16.03
CA ASN A 414 20.91 8.53 -16.53
C ASN A 414 19.86 7.48 -16.19
N VAL A 415 18.91 7.78 -15.30
CA VAL A 415 17.89 6.81 -14.85
C VAL A 415 17.02 6.32 -16.01
N PHE A 416 16.79 7.18 -17.00
CA PHE A 416 16.08 6.84 -18.25
C PHE A 416 16.98 6.19 -19.30
N GLY A 417 18.31 6.23 -19.10
CA GLY A 417 19.32 5.73 -20.04
C GLY A 417 19.71 4.27 -19.81
N ILE A 418 19.52 3.75 -18.60
CA ILE A 418 19.82 2.34 -18.26
C ILE A 418 18.62 1.43 -18.58
N SER A 419 17.41 1.98 -18.62
CA SER A 419 16.19 1.27 -19.01
C SER A 419 15.90 1.49 -20.49
N GLY A 420 16.69 0.86 -21.38
CA GLY A 420 16.50 0.84 -22.85
C GLY A 420 15.22 0.14 -23.30
N LEU A 421 14.07 0.56 -22.78
CA LEU A 421 12.77 -0.04 -22.99
C LEU A 421 12.16 0.43 -24.30
N ASN A 422 12.43 -0.34 -25.35
CA ASN A 422 11.67 -0.36 -26.61
C ASN A 422 10.23 -0.88 -26.42
N ILE A 423 9.51 -0.42 -25.39
CA ILE A 423 8.07 -0.71 -25.18
C ILE A 423 7.23 -0.09 -26.30
N SER A 424 7.68 1.02 -26.89
CA SER A 424 6.96 1.78 -27.92
C SER A 424 6.67 0.96 -29.19
N HIS A 425 7.48 -0.05 -29.51
CA HIS A 425 7.23 -0.97 -30.62
C HIS A 425 6.48 -2.25 -30.23
N LYS A 426 6.28 -2.52 -28.93
CA LYS A 426 5.72 -3.78 -28.43
C LYS A 426 4.24 -3.72 -28.05
N ILE A 427 3.79 -2.59 -27.55
CA ILE A 427 2.38 -2.33 -27.23
C ILE A 427 1.48 -1.94 -28.43
N PRO A 428 2.00 -1.50 -29.61
CA PRO A 428 1.13 -1.26 -30.77
C PRO A 428 0.21 -2.44 -31.05
N LEU A 429 0.63 -3.70 -30.82
CA LEU A 429 -0.21 -4.87 -31.05
C LEU A 429 -1.50 -4.95 -30.21
N LEU A 430 -1.56 -4.31 -29.03
CA LEU A 430 -2.80 -4.20 -28.24
C LEU A 430 -3.78 -3.15 -28.79
N LEU A 431 -3.28 -2.14 -29.54
CA LEU A 431 -4.07 -1.08 -30.17
C LEU A 431 -4.27 -1.28 -31.70
N THR A 432 -3.50 -2.17 -32.34
CA THR A 432 -3.46 -2.32 -33.82
C THR A 432 -4.61 -3.15 -34.39
N ILE A 433 -5.57 -3.61 -33.57
CA ILE A 433 -6.74 -4.33 -34.09
C ILE A 433 -7.75 -3.39 -34.79
N THR A 434 -7.73 -2.07 -34.62
CA THR A 434 -8.86 -1.25 -35.16
C THR A 434 -8.61 0.13 -35.77
N THR A 435 -7.41 0.72 -35.83
CA THR A 435 -7.26 2.02 -36.51
C THR A 435 -6.00 2.15 -37.36
N LYS A 436 -6.19 2.18 -38.69
CA LYS A 436 -5.21 2.66 -39.67
C LYS A 436 -4.97 4.15 -39.49
N SER A 437 -3.92 4.53 -38.78
CA SER A 437 -3.25 5.82 -38.99
C SER A 437 -1.79 5.68 -38.56
N SER A 438 -0.92 5.97 -39.52
CA SER A 438 0.53 6.06 -39.43
C SER A 438 1.03 6.72 -38.14
N ILE A 439 1.73 5.94 -37.30
CA ILE A 439 2.55 6.49 -36.21
C ILE A 439 3.98 6.01 -36.47
N SER A 440 4.81 7.01 -36.78
CA SER A 440 6.23 6.96 -37.04
C SER A 440 7.04 6.38 -35.88
N GLU A 441 8.22 5.87 -36.23
CA GLU A 441 9.28 5.36 -35.38
C GLU A 441 9.58 6.29 -34.18
N PHE A 442 9.32 5.83 -32.95
CA PHE A 442 9.75 6.48 -31.71
C PHE A 442 10.48 5.46 -30.82
N GLY A 443 11.76 5.23 -31.12
CA GLY A 443 12.73 4.63 -30.21
C GLY A 443 13.29 5.70 -29.26
N ASN A 444 13.64 5.30 -28.03
CA ASN A 444 13.92 6.12 -26.83
C ASN A 444 12.66 6.67 -26.14
N TYR A 445 12.71 6.82 -24.81
CA TYR A 445 11.66 7.54 -24.09
C TYR A 445 11.49 8.92 -24.74
N ASP A 446 10.28 9.25 -25.18
CA ASP A 446 9.99 10.58 -25.70
C ASP A 446 10.42 11.61 -24.65
N GLN A 447 11.18 12.62 -25.08
CA GLN A 447 11.65 13.70 -24.22
C GLN A 447 10.46 14.33 -23.46
N SER A 448 9.28 14.37 -24.09
CA SER A 448 8.05 14.84 -23.45
C SER A 448 7.65 13.99 -22.23
N PHE A 449 7.76 12.66 -22.33
CA PHE A 449 7.45 11.72 -21.25
C PHE A 449 8.48 11.83 -20.11
N GLN A 450 9.77 11.90 -20.45
CA GLN A 450 10.83 12.06 -19.46
C GLN A 450 10.66 13.35 -18.66
N THR A 451 10.45 14.48 -19.35
CA THR A 451 10.20 15.78 -18.70
C THR A 451 8.93 15.72 -17.84
N SER A 452 7.83 15.18 -18.36
CA SER A 452 6.60 15.04 -17.60
C SER A 452 6.76 14.16 -16.35
N MET A 453 7.56 13.10 -16.42
CA MET A 453 7.86 12.22 -15.28
C MET A 453 8.73 12.92 -14.24
N LYS A 454 9.78 13.63 -14.67
CA LYS A 454 10.62 14.46 -13.77
C LYS A 454 9.80 15.52 -13.04
N ASP A 455 8.97 16.27 -13.78
CA ASP A 455 8.12 17.31 -13.19
C ASP A 455 7.09 16.72 -12.23
N SER A 456 6.52 15.56 -12.55
CA SER A 456 5.55 14.88 -11.69
C SER A 456 6.19 14.32 -10.42
N ALA A 457 7.37 13.70 -10.53
CA ALA A 457 8.14 13.22 -9.40
C ALA A 457 8.55 14.38 -8.49
N LEU A 458 9.00 15.51 -9.05
CA LEU A 458 9.30 16.72 -8.31
C LEU A 458 8.09 17.27 -7.54
N GLN A 459 6.91 17.31 -8.16
CA GLN A 459 5.68 17.74 -7.50
C GLN A 459 5.29 16.83 -6.34
N ILE A 460 5.38 15.50 -6.51
CA ILE A 460 5.09 14.53 -5.45
C ILE A 460 6.09 14.69 -4.30
N LEU A 461 7.40 14.78 -4.60
CA LEU A 461 8.43 15.02 -3.59
C LEU A 461 8.19 16.34 -2.83
N THR A 462 7.83 17.41 -3.53
CA THR A 462 7.53 18.72 -2.93
C THR A 462 6.35 18.64 -1.97
N GLU A 463 5.29 17.89 -2.33
CA GLU A 463 4.14 17.65 -1.45
C GLU A 463 4.56 16.89 -0.19
N ILE A 464 5.36 15.83 -0.35
CA ILE A 464 5.85 15.02 0.79
C ILE A 464 6.69 15.87 1.75
N ILE A 465 7.64 16.64 1.22
CA ILE A 465 8.47 17.53 2.04
C ILE A 465 7.61 18.63 2.69
N GLY A 466 6.63 19.19 1.97
CA GLY A 466 5.67 20.15 2.50
C GLY A 466 4.86 19.60 3.69
N MET A 467 4.41 18.35 3.60
CA MET A 467 3.77 17.65 4.73
C MET A 467 4.72 17.53 5.93
N VAL A 468 5.98 17.16 5.71
CA VAL A 468 6.98 17.04 6.80
C VAL A 468 7.24 18.40 7.46
N VAL A 469 7.41 19.48 6.68
CA VAL A 469 7.59 20.84 7.20
C VAL A 469 6.38 21.25 8.05
N SER A 470 5.17 21.03 7.52
CA SER A 470 3.92 21.33 8.25
C SER A 470 3.81 20.54 9.57
N LEU A 471 4.15 19.25 9.56
CA LEU A 471 4.16 18.42 10.77
C LEU A 471 5.11 18.96 11.85
N VAL A 472 6.33 19.33 11.46
CA VAL A 472 7.35 19.86 12.36
C VAL A 472 6.94 21.23 12.94
N HIS A 473 6.29 22.09 12.15
CA HIS A 473 5.83 23.40 12.63
C HIS A 473 4.58 23.34 13.53
N ASN A 474 3.72 22.34 13.33
CA ASN A 474 2.47 22.23 14.09
C ASN A 474 2.64 21.61 15.48
N GLN A 475 3.83 21.10 15.82
CA GLN A 475 4.11 20.51 17.13
C GLN A 475 5.21 21.29 17.86
N THR A 476 4.99 21.59 19.13
CA THR A 476 5.92 22.41 19.93
C THR A 476 7.26 21.75 20.23
N MET A 477 7.35 20.42 20.12
CA MET A 477 8.53 19.60 20.43
C MET A 477 8.57 18.38 19.50
N TYR A 478 8.71 18.59 18.18
CA TYR A 478 8.80 17.48 17.22
C TYR A 478 10.19 16.84 17.27
N ASN A 479 10.27 15.53 17.49
CA ASN A 479 11.53 14.79 17.45
C ASN A 479 11.75 14.15 16.06
N VAL A 480 13.00 14.13 15.58
CA VAL A 480 13.39 13.40 14.35
C VAL A 480 12.94 11.95 14.33
N ASP A 481 12.83 11.28 15.49
CA ASP A 481 12.39 9.89 15.60
C ASP A 481 10.91 9.66 15.24
N GLU A 482 10.09 10.72 15.21
CA GLU A 482 8.66 10.64 14.90
C GLU A 482 8.36 10.59 13.39
N ASN A 483 9.37 10.86 12.55
CA ASN A 483 9.24 10.82 11.10
C ASN A 483 10.37 10.02 10.46
N ALA A 484 10.03 8.98 9.70
CA ALA A 484 10.99 8.10 9.04
C ALA A 484 11.94 8.85 8.09
N LEU A 485 11.48 9.91 7.40
CA LEU A 485 12.35 10.75 6.54
C LEU A 485 13.39 11.51 7.36
N LEU A 486 13.00 12.09 8.49
CA LEU A 486 13.92 12.84 9.35
C LEU A 486 14.86 11.89 10.11
N LYS A 487 14.32 10.76 10.58
CA LYS A 487 15.08 9.69 11.24
C LYS A 487 16.18 9.13 10.34
N ARG A 488 15.93 8.97 9.04
CA ARG A 488 16.96 8.53 8.07
C ARG A 488 18.13 9.51 7.97
N CYS A 489 17.86 10.81 7.91
CA CYS A 489 18.90 11.84 7.98
C CYS A 489 19.61 11.89 9.35
N ALA A 490 18.90 11.60 10.44
CA ALA A 490 19.51 11.57 11.78
C ALA A 490 20.44 10.35 11.97
N THR A 491 20.08 9.20 11.38
CA THR A 491 20.76 7.92 11.62
C THR A 491 21.84 7.59 10.60
N SER A 492 21.77 8.11 9.37
CA SER A 492 22.80 7.92 8.33
C SER A 492 23.55 9.21 8.03
N PHE A 493 24.86 9.18 8.26
CA PHE A 493 25.76 10.28 7.90
C PHE A 493 25.75 10.52 6.38
N GLU A 494 25.74 9.45 5.58
CA GLU A 494 25.76 9.51 4.12
C GLU A 494 24.51 10.17 3.56
N ILE A 495 23.32 9.80 4.06
CA ILE A 495 22.04 10.40 3.63
C ILE A 495 22.02 11.88 4.01
N LEU A 496 22.49 12.25 5.21
CA LEU A 496 22.56 13.64 5.62
C LEU A 496 23.53 14.45 4.74
N GLU A 497 24.71 13.91 4.47
CA GLU A 497 25.70 14.54 3.58
C GLU A 497 25.12 14.75 2.17
N GLU A 498 24.48 13.73 1.60
CA GLU A 498 23.83 13.84 0.29
C GLU A 498 22.69 14.86 0.28
N THR A 499 21.86 14.87 1.33
CA THR A 499 20.76 15.83 1.52
C THR A 499 21.27 17.27 1.53
N ILE A 500 22.39 17.52 2.23
CA ILE A 500 23.04 18.84 2.27
C ILE A 500 23.62 19.19 0.89
N GLN A 501 24.35 18.28 0.24
CA GLN A 501 24.89 18.52 -1.10
C GLN A 501 23.78 18.83 -2.12
N ASN A 502 22.65 18.13 -2.05
CA ASN A 502 21.49 18.38 -2.89
C ASN A 502 20.87 19.76 -2.63
N SER A 503 20.82 20.20 -1.36
CA SER A 503 20.37 21.55 -1.02
C SER A 503 21.29 22.67 -1.53
N MET A 504 22.57 22.37 -1.78
CA MET A 504 23.57 23.30 -2.32
C MET A 504 23.70 23.26 -3.86
N ALA A 505 23.02 22.33 -4.55
CA ALA A 505 23.18 22.14 -6.00
C ALA A 505 22.54 23.25 -6.86
N GLY A 506 21.71 24.11 -6.27
CA GLY A 506 20.92 25.11 -6.99
C GLY A 506 19.72 24.54 -7.76
N GLY A 507 19.00 25.42 -8.48
CA GLY A 507 17.86 25.04 -9.32
C GLY A 507 16.67 24.45 -8.54
N GLU A 508 15.97 23.49 -9.14
CA GLU A 508 14.84 22.79 -8.50
C GLU A 508 15.31 21.88 -7.33
N ARG A 509 16.56 21.42 -7.38
CA ARG A 509 17.13 20.57 -6.33
C ARG A 509 17.24 21.33 -5.01
N SER A 510 17.79 22.55 -5.03
CA SER A 510 17.85 23.37 -3.82
C SER A 510 16.45 23.78 -3.32
N LYS A 511 15.50 24.10 -4.22
CA LYS A 511 14.12 24.43 -3.84
C LYS A 511 13.41 23.30 -3.08
N LEU A 512 13.69 22.04 -3.41
CA LEU A 512 13.14 20.89 -2.70
C LEU A 512 13.88 20.62 -1.38
N PHE A 513 15.22 20.63 -1.43
CA PHE A 513 16.04 20.17 -0.31
C PHE A 513 16.27 21.21 0.79
N ILE A 514 16.19 22.53 0.49
CA ILE A 514 16.27 23.57 1.53
C ILE A 514 15.12 23.44 2.55
N PRO A 515 13.84 23.33 2.14
CA PRO A 515 12.74 23.03 3.06
C PRO A 515 12.91 21.72 3.84
N TYR A 516 13.49 20.69 3.20
CA TYR A 516 13.75 19.41 3.87
C TYR A 516 14.81 19.54 4.97
N VAL A 517 15.94 20.21 4.67
CA VAL A 517 16.98 20.52 5.66
C VAL A 517 16.44 21.42 6.76
N HIS A 518 15.60 22.41 6.42
CA HIS A 518 14.91 23.27 7.39
C HIS A 518 14.08 22.47 8.40
N ALA A 519 13.24 21.54 7.91
CA ALA A 519 12.46 20.66 8.79
C ALA A 519 13.36 19.80 9.69
N PHE A 520 14.47 19.29 9.14
CA PHE A 520 15.44 18.51 9.90
C PHE A 520 16.15 19.34 10.98
N CYS A 521 16.57 20.57 10.69
CA CYS A 521 17.17 21.49 11.67
C CYS A 521 16.22 21.75 12.86
N ILE A 522 14.95 22.05 12.58
CA ILE A 522 13.96 22.31 13.64
C ILE A 522 13.74 21.07 14.51
N ALA A 523 13.62 19.88 13.91
CA ALA A 523 13.37 18.64 14.63
C ALA A 523 14.61 18.09 15.39
N SER A 524 15.82 18.36 14.92
CA SER A 524 17.07 17.85 15.50
C SER A 524 17.68 18.79 16.57
N GLY A 525 17.29 20.06 16.58
CA GLY A 525 17.70 21.03 17.58
C GLY A 525 19.00 21.80 17.25
N PRO A 526 19.42 22.71 18.15
CA PRO A 526 20.44 23.71 17.85
C PRO A 526 21.84 23.13 17.58
N VAL A 527 22.25 22.09 18.31
CA VAL A 527 23.58 21.48 18.15
C VAL A 527 23.74 20.89 16.74
N ARG A 528 22.75 20.12 16.28
CA ARG A 528 22.78 19.51 14.95
C ARG A 528 22.60 20.55 13.84
N THR A 529 21.81 21.60 14.11
CA THR A 529 21.68 22.74 13.20
C THR A 529 23.02 23.45 12.97
N ALA A 530 23.80 23.70 14.03
CA ALA A 530 25.14 24.29 13.92
C ALA A 530 26.10 23.42 13.10
N GLU A 531 26.01 22.09 13.24
CA GLU A 531 26.80 21.16 12.43
C GLU A 531 26.43 21.22 10.93
N ILE A 532 25.14 21.30 10.60
CA ILE A 532 24.67 21.41 9.20
C ILE A 532 25.20 22.70 8.56
N ILE A 533 25.16 23.81 9.28
CA ILE A 533 25.69 25.10 8.81
C ILE A 533 27.20 25.00 8.60
N ALA A 534 27.92 24.35 9.51
CA ALA A 534 29.35 24.11 9.35
C ALA A 534 29.66 23.26 8.09
N ARG A 535 28.87 22.21 7.81
CA ARG A 535 29.00 21.41 6.57
C ARG A 535 28.79 22.27 5.32
N TYR A 536 27.77 23.12 5.29
CA TYR A 536 27.54 24.07 4.20
C TYR A 536 28.74 24.99 3.96
N ILE A 537 29.33 25.56 5.01
CA ILE A 537 30.48 26.46 4.91
C ILE A 537 31.74 25.70 4.43
N ILE A 538 31.93 24.46 4.87
CA ILE A 538 33.09 23.64 4.50
C ILE A 538 33.00 23.18 3.04
N ASP A 539 31.83 22.70 2.61
CA ASP A 539 31.68 22.03 1.33
C ASP A 539 31.30 22.96 0.16
N ALA A 540 30.93 24.23 0.44
CA ALA A 540 30.58 25.19 -0.61
C ALA A 540 31.75 25.46 -1.55
N LYS A 541 31.51 25.30 -2.86
CA LYS A 541 32.48 25.46 -3.94
C LYS A 541 32.46 26.84 -4.57
N ASP A 542 31.33 27.53 -4.48
CA ASP A 542 31.12 28.85 -5.07
C ASP A 542 30.10 29.68 -4.27
N GLU A 543 29.99 30.96 -4.62
CA GLU A 543 29.06 31.90 -3.99
C GLU A 543 27.59 31.51 -4.17
N LYS A 544 27.21 30.80 -5.24
CA LYS A 544 25.82 30.37 -5.44
C LYS A 544 25.42 29.32 -4.41
N GLN A 545 26.35 28.44 -4.03
CA GLN A 545 26.13 27.48 -2.95
C GLN A 545 26.00 28.17 -1.58
N LEU A 546 26.76 29.25 -1.35
CA LEU A 546 26.59 30.09 -0.15
C LEU A 546 25.25 30.82 -0.12
N ILE A 547 24.71 31.25 -1.27
CA ILE A 547 23.33 31.80 -1.35
C ILE A 547 22.29 30.76 -0.89
N CYS A 548 22.52 29.46 -1.14
CA CYS A 548 21.65 28.40 -0.64
C CYS A 548 21.69 28.32 0.90
N LEU A 549 22.87 28.49 1.52
CA LEU A 549 23.00 28.62 2.98
C LEU A 549 22.21 29.82 3.50
N ILE A 550 22.36 30.98 2.87
CA ILE A 550 21.63 32.20 3.25
C ILE A 550 20.11 31.98 3.17
N SER A 551 19.65 31.24 2.16
CA SER A 551 18.23 30.90 2.01
C SER A 551 17.73 30.01 3.16
N LEU A 552 18.52 29.00 3.56
CA LEU A 552 18.22 28.15 4.73
C LEU A 552 18.23 28.95 6.04
N LEU A 553 19.23 29.81 6.26
CA LEU A 553 19.31 30.63 7.47
C LEU A 553 18.14 31.62 7.58
N THR A 554 17.73 32.20 6.44
CA THR A 554 16.56 33.08 6.36
C THR A 554 15.27 32.36 6.76
N SER A 555 15.12 31.07 6.42
CA SER A 555 13.94 30.30 6.85
C SER A 555 14.00 29.90 8.32
N LEU A 556 15.20 29.63 8.85
CA LEU A 556 15.38 29.19 10.23
C LEU A 556 15.27 30.31 11.27
N ILE A 557 15.69 31.53 10.94
CA ILE A 557 15.86 32.62 11.91
C ILE A 557 14.58 32.98 12.68
N ILE A 558 13.41 32.80 12.06
CA ILE A 558 12.10 33.07 12.69
C ILE A 558 11.85 32.10 13.86
N PHE A 559 12.39 30.88 13.77
CA PHE A 559 12.22 29.82 14.75
C PHE A 559 13.40 29.73 15.71
N VAL A 560 14.61 30.02 15.23
CA VAL A 560 15.86 29.90 16.00
C VAL A 560 16.76 31.12 15.71
N PRO A 561 16.55 32.25 16.41
CA PRO A 561 17.11 33.55 16.03
C PRO A 561 18.64 33.67 16.16
N ASN A 562 19.27 32.87 17.03
CA ASN A 562 20.72 32.92 17.27
C ASN A 562 21.50 31.85 16.48
N THR A 563 20.83 31.10 15.59
CA THR A 563 21.42 29.94 14.90
C THR A 563 22.73 30.24 14.18
N SER A 564 22.84 31.40 13.53
CA SER A 564 24.04 31.77 12.76
C SER A 564 25.23 32.04 13.69
N GLU A 565 25.04 32.83 14.74
CA GLU A 565 26.07 33.11 15.75
C GLU A 565 26.49 31.80 16.46
N ASP A 566 25.53 30.95 16.82
CA ASP A 566 25.77 29.64 17.42
C ASP A 566 26.57 28.73 16.46
N ALA A 567 26.30 28.79 15.16
CA ALA A 567 27.06 28.03 14.17
C ALA A 567 28.50 28.52 14.01
N ILE A 568 28.74 29.83 14.08
CA ILE A 568 30.08 30.42 14.00
C ILE A 568 30.90 30.09 15.24
N THR A 569 30.33 30.23 16.44
CA THR A 569 31.02 29.89 17.70
C THR A 569 31.39 28.40 17.77
N ASN A 570 30.51 27.52 17.28
CA ASN A 570 30.78 26.07 17.25
C ASN A 570 31.49 25.59 15.98
N PHE A 571 31.84 26.48 15.04
CA PHE A 571 32.32 26.10 13.71
C PHE A 571 33.57 25.21 13.76
N PHE A 572 34.58 25.59 14.56
CA PHE A 572 35.83 24.83 14.64
C PHE A 572 35.69 23.48 15.34
N ALA A 573 34.81 23.39 16.34
CA ALA A 573 34.47 22.12 16.98
C ALA A 573 33.79 21.17 15.98
N ASN A 574 32.78 21.67 15.26
CA ASN A 574 32.08 20.92 14.22
C ASN A 574 33.02 20.53 13.08
N ARG A 575 33.87 21.46 12.59
CA ARG A 575 34.87 21.17 11.56
C ARG A 575 35.79 20.03 11.99
N THR A 576 36.29 20.05 13.22
CA THR A 576 37.17 18.99 13.75
C THR A 576 36.46 17.63 13.73
N ILE A 577 35.21 17.58 14.19
CA ILE A 577 34.40 16.35 14.17
C ILE A 577 34.18 15.85 12.72
N LEU A 578 33.78 16.74 11.82
CA LEU A 578 33.50 16.41 10.42
C LEU A 578 34.74 15.92 9.68
N MET A 579 35.92 16.48 9.96
CA MET A 579 37.19 16.02 9.38
C MET A 579 37.53 14.61 9.88
N PHE A 580 37.38 14.31 11.17
CA PHE A 580 37.56 12.95 11.69
C PHE A 580 36.56 11.95 11.11
N GLU A 581 35.34 12.37 10.82
CA GLU A 581 34.34 11.52 10.16
C GLU A 581 34.70 11.25 8.69
N LYS A 582 35.15 12.27 7.94
CA LYS A 582 35.68 12.11 6.57
C LYS A 582 36.87 11.15 6.55
N GLU A 583 37.81 11.25 7.49
CA GLU A 583 38.96 10.34 7.63
C GLU A 583 38.52 8.88 7.88
N ARG A 584 37.54 8.66 8.76
CA ARG A 584 36.97 7.32 9.03
C ARG A 584 36.31 6.74 7.79
N LYS A 585 35.60 7.54 6.98
CA LYS A 585 34.93 7.10 5.74
C LYS A 585 35.96 6.67 4.70
N SER A 586 37.01 7.45 4.50
CA SER A 586 38.11 7.12 3.60
C SER A 586 38.82 5.82 4.04
N SER A 587 39.01 5.64 5.36
CA SER A 587 39.61 4.42 5.92
C SER A 587 38.74 3.17 5.69
N LYS A 588 37.42 3.28 5.87
CA LYS A 588 36.47 2.19 5.61
C LYS A 588 36.41 1.80 4.14
N LYS A 589 36.39 2.79 3.23
CA LYS A 589 36.44 2.53 1.77
C LYS A 589 37.73 1.80 1.39
N LEU A 590 38.86 2.14 2.01
CA LEU A 590 40.13 1.46 1.78
C LEU A 590 40.11 0.00 2.28
N THR A 591 39.50 -0.27 3.45
CA THR A 591 39.42 -1.64 3.99
C THR A 591 38.50 -2.57 3.18
N LEU A 592 37.49 -2.05 2.49
CA LEU A 592 36.61 -2.84 1.62
C LEU A 592 37.23 -3.09 0.22
N ALA A 593 38.17 -2.24 -0.19
CA ALA A 593 38.85 -2.29 -1.49
C ALA A 593 40.20 -3.04 -1.45
N ASN A 594 40.47 -3.83 -0.41
CA ASN A 594 41.70 -4.60 -0.25
C ASN A 594 41.82 -5.77 -1.25
N SER A 595 41.97 -5.44 -2.53
CA SER A 595 42.53 -6.30 -3.58
C SER A 595 43.20 -5.53 -4.72
N LEU A 596 43.26 -4.18 -4.71
CA LEU A 596 44.07 -3.41 -5.67
C LEU A 596 44.77 -2.22 -5.03
N SER A 597 46.10 -2.25 -5.14
CA SER A 597 47.08 -1.14 -5.02
C SER A 597 46.76 0.00 -4.06
N SER A 598 47.44 -0.05 -2.91
CA SER A 598 47.74 1.07 -2.03
C SER A 598 48.27 2.29 -2.79
N THR A 599 47.39 3.27 -3.06
CA THR A 599 47.78 4.65 -3.33
C THR A 599 46.93 5.59 -2.50
N VAL A 600 47.64 6.41 -1.74
CA VAL A 600 47.22 7.32 -0.69
C VAL A 600 46.24 8.38 -1.23
N PHE A 601 44.96 8.32 -0.84
CA PHE A 601 43.94 9.33 -1.18
C PHE A 601 43.56 10.23 0.02
N PHE A 602 44.36 10.26 1.09
CA PHE A 602 43.95 10.80 2.39
C PHE A 602 44.34 12.26 2.68
N ASP A 603 45.12 12.92 1.82
CA ASP A 603 45.75 14.20 2.18
C ASP A 603 45.02 15.47 1.72
N ASP A 604 44.13 15.40 0.73
CA ASP A 604 43.68 16.60 0.00
C ASP A 604 42.74 17.50 0.84
N ASP A 605 41.89 16.90 1.68
CA ASP A 605 40.92 17.64 2.50
C ASP A 605 41.59 18.47 3.61
N PHE A 606 42.71 17.98 4.18
CA PHE A 606 43.38 18.68 5.28
C PHE A 606 43.97 20.02 4.84
N TYR A 607 44.37 20.11 3.57
CA TYR A 607 44.94 21.30 2.96
C TYR A 607 43.90 22.22 2.30
N ASP A 608 42.62 21.85 2.30
CA ASP A 608 41.58 22.66 1.65
C ASP A 608 41.36 23.98 2.41
N VAL A 609 41.57 25.09 1.69
CA VAL A 609 41.42 26.47 2.18
C VAL A 609 40.05 27.06 1.86
N LYS A 610 39.19 26.39 1.08
CA LYS A 610 37.91 26.95 0.61
C LYS A 610 37.01 27.44 1.74
N TRP A 611 36.97 26.69 2.85
CA TRP A 611 36.16 27.07 4.01
C TRP A 611 36.58 28.43 4.60
N LEU A 612 37.88 28.82 4.52
CA LEU A 612 38.34 30.16 4.90
C LEU A 612 37.79 31.23 3.97
N HIS A 613 37.82 30.97 2.66
CA HIS A 613 37.25 31.88 1.67
C HIS A 613 35.73 32.01 1.84
N ASN A 614 35.03 30.92 2.14
CA ASN A 614 33.59 30.94 2.38
C ASN A 614 33.22 31.76 3.61
N LEU A 615 33.93 31.59 4.74
CA LEU A 615 33.76 32.43 5.92
C LEU A 615 34.01 33.91 5.62
N ARG A 616 35.06 34.21 4.84
CA ARG A 616 35.40 35.56 4.42
C ARG A 616 34.25 36.17 3.62
N THR A 617 33.76 35.45 2.61
CA THR A 617 32.65 35.91 1.77
C THR A 617 31.39 36.20 2.58
N LEU A 618 31.01 35.31 3.51
CA LEU A 618 29.86 35.53 4.39
C LEU A 618 30.02 36.79 5.26
N ASN A 619 31.22 37.02 5.81
CA ASN A 619 31.50 38.21 6.60
C ASN A 619 31.51 39.50 5.75
N GLU A 620 32.07 39.48 4.54
CA GLU A 620 32.01 40.63 3.63
C GLU A 620 30.56 40.94 3.21
N TRP A 621 29.75 39.92 2.93
CA TRP A 621 28.33 40.10 2.63
C TRP A 621 27.57 40.75 3.78
N GLU A 622 27.83 40.35 5.03
CA GLU A 622 27.25 40.98 6.22
C GLU A 622 27.67 42.46 6.33
N LYS A 623 28.94 42.78 6.07
CA LYS A 623 29.48 44.15 6.13
C LYS A 623 28.97 45.08 5.04
N MET A 624 28.81 44.55 3.82
CA MET A 624 28.36 45.33 2.65
C MET A 624 26.84 45.46 2.57
N SER A 625 26.10 44.68 3.36
CA SER A 625 24.63 44.69 3.37
C SER A 625 24.05 45.94 4.02
N ASP A 626 23.10 46.57 3.34
CA ASP A 626 22.27 47.64 3.90
C ASP A 626 21.46 47.14 5.11
N ASP A 627 21.05 48.06 5.99
CA ASP A 627 20.25 47.75 7.20
C ASP A 627 18.96 46.97 6.92
N GLU A 628 18.40 47.12 5.71
CA GLU A 628 17.18 46.43 5.27
C GLU A 628 17.43 45.06 4.64
N HIS A 629 18.69 44.72 4.33
CA HIS A 629 19.01 43.49 3.62
C HIS A 629 18.95 42.27 4.57
N VAL A 630 18.36 41.18 4.10
CA VAL A 630 18.09 39.96 4.89
C VAL A 630 19.34 39.43 5.60
N ILE A 631 20.51 39.51 4.96
CA ILE A 631 21.79 39.05 5.52
C ILE A 631 22.15 39.76 6.82
N ARG A 632 21.79 41.03 6.98
CA ARG A 632 22.06 41.78 8.21
C ARG A 632 21.26 41.25 9.41
N TYR A 633 20.09 40.66 9.15
CA TYR A 633 19.31 39.99 10.19
C TYR A 633 19.87 38.61 10.55
N ILE A 634 20.57 37.94 9.63
CA ILE A 634 21.17 36.61 9.87
C ILE A 634 22.17 36.63 11.03
N ARG A 635 22.90 37.74 11.22
CA ARG A 635 23.80 38.02 12.35
C ARG A 635 24.83 36.90 12.59
N PHE A 636 25.84 36.81 11.72
CA PHE A 636 26.97 35.90 11.97
C PHE A 636 27.86 36.40 13.12
N GLU A 637 27.94 37.72 13.31
CA GLU A 637 28.68 38.40 14.38
C GLU A 637 30.17 37.96 14.47
N MET A 638 30.82 37.65 13.35
CA MET A 638 32.19 37.10 13.35
C MET A 638 33.20 38.03 14.05
N SER A 639 33.05 39.35 13.92
CA SER A 639 33.91 40.33 14.60
C SER A 639 33.81 40.29 16.13
N LYS A 640 32.65 39.92 16.69
CA LYS A 640 32.45 39.74 18.15
C LYS A 640 33.27 38.56 18.67
N HIS A 641 33.41 37.53 17.84
CA HIS A 641 34.12 36.29 18.14
C HIS A 641 35.54 36.23 17.54
N TYR A 642 36.09 37.37 17.06
CA TYR A 642 37.38 37.43 16.36
C TYR A 642 38.50 36.73 17.12
N GLY A 643 38.60 36.95 18.44
CA GLY A 643 39.67 36.36 19.25
C GLY A 643 39.68 34.85 19.20
N GLU A 644 38.50 34.22 19.26
CA GLU A 644 38.33 32.77 19.16
C GLU A 644 38.61 32.27 17.75
N LEU A 645 37.95 32.88 16.75
CA LEU A 645 38.09 32.50 15.35
C LEU A 645 39.55 32.61 14.87
N ALA A 646 40.21 33.75 15.12
CA ALA A 646 41.58 33.98 14.69
C ALA A 646 42.57 33.02 15.37
N THR A 647 42.37 32.71 16.65
CA THR A 647 43.22 31.74 17.36
C THR A 647 43.12 30.35 16.74
N GLU A 648 41.92 29.94 16.34
CA GLU A 648 41.66 28.64 15.73
C GLU A 648 42.15 28.56 14.28
N VAL A 649 41.95 29.61 13.48
CA VAL A 649 42.49 29.71 12.12
C VAL A 649 44.01 29.62 12.13
N LEU A 650 44.70 30.38 13.00
CA LEU A 650 46.15 30.36 13.09
C LEU A 650 46.67 29.01 13.60
N ARG A 651 45.98 28.38 14.56
CA ARG A 651 46.31 27.03 15.02
C ARG A 651 46.30 26.03 13.86
N TRP A 652 45.19 25.99 13.10
CA TRP A 652 45.09 25.11 11.94
C TRP A 652 46.16 25.42 10.89
N ALA A 653 46.42 26.70 10.61
CA ALA A 653 47.45 27.11 9.66
C ALA A 653 48.85 26.60 10.07
N LEU A 654 49.20 26.70 11.37
CA LEU A 654 50.46 26.19 11.90
C LEU A 654 50.58 24.67 11.73
N ASP A 655 49.50 23.92 11.98
CA ASP A 655 49.48 22.46 11.80
C ASP A 655 49.67 22.07 10.32
N VAL A 656 48.98 22.75 9.42
CA VAL A 656 49.10 22.57 7.96
C VAL A 656 50.50 22.89 7.46
N LEU A 657 51.02 24.06 7.80
CA LEU A 657 52.35 24.50 7.37
C LEU A 657 53.45 23.58 7.93
N SER A 658 53.30 23.10 9.16
CA SER A 658 54.21 22.12 9.76
C SER A 658 54.19 20.78 9.03
N SER A 659 53.00 20.31 8.64
CA SER A 659 52.82 19.09 7.84
C SER A 659 53.44 19.22 6.44
N LEU A 660 53.20 20.35 5.75
CA LEU A 660 53.78 20.62 4.42
C LEU A 660 55.31 20.67 4.46
N LYS A 661 55.89 21.30 5.50
CA LYS A 661 57.35 21.36 5.70
C LYS A 661 58.00 19.97 5.84
N GLN A 662 57.28 18.99 6.39
CA GLN A 662 57.77 17.61 6.49
C GLN A 662 57.77 16.90 5.12
N LYS A 663 56.88 17.28 4.21
CA LYS A 663 56.71 16.69 2.87
C LYS A 663 57.50 17.40 1.76
N GLU A 664 58.03 18.58 2.04
CA GLU A 664 58.65 19.53 1.10
C GLU A 664 59.82 18.97 0.26
N LYS A 665 60.35 17.77 0.58
CA LYS A 665 61.53 17.20 -0.08
C LYS A 665 61.35 16.76 -1.54
N THR A 666 60.14 16.75 -2.10
CA THR A 666 59.91 16.10 -3.42
C THR A 666 58.93 16.75 -4.40
N ASN A 667 58.41 18.00 -4.23
CA ASN A 667 57.43 18.52 -5.20
C ASN A 667 57.24 20.06 -5.22
N GLU A 668 57.24 20.69 -6.41
CA GLU A 668 56.90 22.12 -6.61
C GLU A 668 55.46 22.46 -6.18
N SER A 669 54.55 21.48 -6.24
CA SER A 669 53.15 21.64 -5.81
C SER A 669 53.00 22.04 -4.34
N ILE A 670 53.98 21.71 -3.49
CA ILE A 670 53.94 22.00 -2.05
C ILE A 670 54.13 23.50 -1.78
N SER A 671 54.97 24.20 -2.57
CA SER A 671 55.15 25.65 -2.40
C SER A 671 53.88 26.41 -2.73
N ALA A 672 53.20 26.05 -3.83
CA ALA A 672 51.94 26.68 -4.21
C ALA A 672 50.84 26.46 -3.14
N MET A 673 50.79 25.27 -2.54
CA MET A 673 49.86 24.96 -1.46
C MET A 673 50.14 25.77 -0.20
N ARG A 674 51.42 25.94 0.16
CA ARG A 674 51.83 26.78 1.29
C ARG A 674 51.40 28.24 1.12
N ASP A 675 51.64 28.81 -0.06
CA ASP A 675 51.32 30.20 -0.34
C ASP A 675 49.79 30.42 -0.35
N SER A 676 49.02 29.47 -0.89
CA SER A 676 47.55 29.46 -0.85
C SER A 676 46.98 29.47 0.58
N VAL A 677 47.54 28.66 1.48
CA VAL A 677 47.15 28.62 2.91
C VAL A 677 47.39 29.97 3.59
N ILE A 678 48.56 30.57 3.38
CA ILE A 678 48.90 31.86 3.99
C ILE A 678 47.98 32.97 3.47
N GLU A 679 47.73 33.00 2.16
CA GLU A 679 46.86 33.99 1.54
C GLU A 679 45.42 33.89 2.06
N ALA A 680 44.86 32.67 2.15
CA ALA A 680 43.51 32.45 2.65
C ALA A 680 43.35 32.88 4.12
N VAL A 681 44.33 32.56 4.97
CA VAL A 681 44.35 32.94 6.40
C VAL A 681 44.40 34.46 6.55
N LEU A 682 45.35 35.13 5.87
CA LEU A 682 45.49 36.58 5.93
C LEU A 682 44.24 37.28 5.39
N SER A 683 43.66 36.74 4.31
CA SER A 683 42.46 37.29 3.70
C SER A 683 41.24 37.20 4.62
N LEU A 684 41.05 36.09 5.35
CA LEU A 684 39.95 35.95 6.31
C LEU A 684 40.15 36.87 7.52
N CYS A 685 41.33 36.85 8.14
CA CYS A 685 41.61 37.67 9.32
C CYS A 685 41.46 39.17 9.03
N SER A 686 41.92 39.62 7.85
CA SER A 686 41.77 41.01 7.40
C SER A 686 40.30 41.38 7.15
N SER A 687 39.52 40.44 6.61
CA SER A 687 38.09 40.62 6.35
C SER A 687 37.29 40.77 7.64
N ILE A 688 37.49 39.90 8.64
CA ILE A 688 36.72 39.97 9.90
C ILE A 688 37.07 41.26 10.65
N GLY A 689 38.36 41.54 10.81
CA GLY A 689 38.88 42.65 11.59
C GLY A 689 38.61 42.50 13.11
N PRO A 690 39.56 42.88 13.98
CA PRO A 690 39.36 42.78 15.41
C PRO A 690 38.31 43.81 15.89
N PRO A 691 37.54 43.49 16.94
CA PRO A 691 36.76 44.48 17.67
C PRO A 691 37.71 45.49 18.33
N SER A 692 37.17 46.64 18.74
CA SER A 692 37.95 47.69 19.42
C SER A 692 38.67 47.19 20.68
N VAL A 693 38.14 46.16 21.33
CA VAL A 693 38.72 45.50 22.50
C VAL A 693 38.56 43.99 22.37
N LEU A 694 39.66 43.25 22.43
CA LEU A 694 39.67 41.79 22.53
C LEU A 694 39.68 41.35 23.99
N GLU A 695 39.07 40.20 24.31
CA GLU A 695 39.19 39.64 25.64
C GLU A 695 40.66 39.36 25.99
N PRO A 696 41.13 39.64 27.22
CA PRO A 696 42.55 39.58 27.59
C PRO A 696 43.29 38.26 27.28
N LYS A 697 42.55 37.14 27.16
CA LYS A 697 43.11 35.81 26.88
C LYS A 697 43.58 35.63 25.43
N TYR A 698 43.04 36.39 24.46
CA TYR A 698 43.33 36.21 23.04
C TYR A 698 44.59 36.93 22.56
N PRO A 699 44.89 38.19 22.95
CA PRO A 699 46.09 38.89 22.49
C PRO A 699 47.39 38.13 22.74
N TYR A 700 47.53 37.46 23.89
CA TYR A 700 48.69 36.62 24.21
C TYR A 700 48.77 35.37 23.32
N LYS A 701 47.63 34.72 23.04
CA LYS A 701 47.58 33.52 22.19
C LYS A 701 47.90 33.87 20.74
N LEU A 702 47.27 34.91 20.20
CA LEU A 702 47.51 35.38 18.84
C LEU A 702 49.00 35.77 18.67
N SER A 703 49.56 36.53 19.61
CA SER A 703 50.99 36.90 19.60
C SER A 703 51.95 35.71 19.69
N ALA A 704 51.51 34.57 20.22
CA ALA A 704 52.32 33.36 20.31
C ALA A 704 52.18 32.45 19.08
N GLN A 705 51.08 32.57 18.33
CA GLN A 705 50.82 31.80 17.12
C GLN A 705 51.36 32.49 15.86
N PHE A 706 51.32 33.83 15.81
CA PHE A 706 52.08 34.64 14.87
C PHE A 706 53.57 34.51 15.15
#